data_AF-A0A931CIX4-F1
#
_entry.id   AF-A0A931CIX4-F1
#
_cell.length_a   1.000
_cell.length_b   1.000
_cell.length_c   1.000
_cell.angle_alpha   90.00
_cell.angle_beta   90.00
_cell.angle_gamma   90.00
#
_symmetry.space_group_name_H-M   'P 1'
#
loop_
_entity.id
_entity.type
_entity.pdbx_description
1 polymer ?
#
loop_
_entity_poly.entity_id
_entity_poly.type
_entity_poly.pdbx_seq_one_letter_code
_entity_poly.pdbx_strand_id
1 'polypeptide(L)'
;MKRSLASVIIGAIFAGAITGLVAATGSAATPFSFAVIGDIPYGSSQLSMFPQRVEQLNADPQVQLVTHLGDIGGPPNCSDSYYATIKSAFDGFEDPLLYTPGDNEWADCSNAAIGAADPLNRLAALRRVFFPQPGQSLGQNPAAVLAQPGYPENVMLDQAGITFGVVHIVGSENDLAWWKGNRAVTPEQKAEVDARNIADIALIHSTFSTAKTNNSRAVVLMTQADMFTGSPNRTAFGPLVKALASEASAYNKPVFLFNGDTHSFASDKPLTSSTWLSYYGISTAVPNLSRFTIQGGPNVAQWLKVTVVSSASVLQVEQVPFGNPVLPVASFTTTSNALSASYNASGSTGAGGVAEYSWTFGDGSSGTGVSPSHTYAAAGTYSVTLTVTDSHGATASKTGSVTVAAVASGPGEDTVVVPAKSAWSWRFDSKAPDAAWKNPGYDASGWKSGAGVLGYGSAGLGTNIDVSGTPGTRPLAGYFIRKFAVDNASAVTKLSLRTVADDGVVVFVNGTEVGRSNMPAGPVTFNTYASSTTNTATAAANPVVIDVPVSLLVTGTNTIAAEIHLNYHGTANVSFDLTATATTSGGGGGPVTNKSPVAKFTSSVSGLAASVDGSASSDPDGSLASYAWDYGDQTKGTGTTAAHTYAAAGTYSVTLTVTDNQGATGVMSAPVTVAAPTGPVDVVVVPTKAAWSWRFAPTAPDAAWKNRGYDASSWNVGSGTLGFGAAGLGTNIDVSGPVSTRPLAAYFIGQFNVATASKVSKLSLKTIADDGVVVYVNGTEVIRSGMPTGPITFRTYATTGFRTAKAAASPVTVNVPLSLLVDGVNTIAVETHLNYHATPDLSFDLGAVATVN
;
A
#
# COMPACT_ATOMS: atom_id res chain seq x y z
N MET A 1 11.38 36.86 80.44
CA MET A 1 10.62 37.96 79.78
C MET A 1 10.99 38.02 78.31
N LYS A 2 9.99 38.23 77.46
CA LYS A 2 9.87 37.78 76.06
C LYS A 2 10.79 38.51 75.08
N ARG A 3 11.35 37.77 74.13
CA ARG A 3 12.08 38.22 72.93
C ARG A 3 11.19 38.01 71.69
N SER A 4 11.11 38.99 70.80
CA SER A 4 11.77 38.97 69.48
C SER A 4 10.99 39.75 68.42
N LEU A 5 11.74 40.52 67.65
CA LEU A 5 11.37 41.25 66.43
C LEU A 5 11.15 40.32 65.22
N ALA A 6 10.39 40.83 64.24
CA ALA A 6 10.79 41.06 62.82
C ALA A 6 9.78 40.59 61.74
N SER A 7 9.31 41.58 60.96
CA SER A 7 9.08 41.65 59.48
C SER A 7 8.22 40.57 58.77
N VAL A 8 7.34 40.86 57.80
CA VAL A 8 7.57 41.52 56.49
C VAL A 8 6.23 42.05 55.90
N ILE A 9 6.34 43.16 55.16
CA ILE A 9 5.33 43.90 54.37
C ILE A 9 5.35 43.43 52.90
N ILE A 10 4.24 43.60 52.15
CA ILE A 10 4.09 44.11 50.75
C ILE A 10 2.67 43.67 50.31
N GLY A 11 1.73 44.49 49.80
CA GLY A 11 1.78 45.79 49.13
C GLY A 11 1.02 45.64 47.80
N ALA A 12 -0.22 46.12 47.72
CA ALA A 12 -1.04 46.04 46.51
C ALA A 12 -1.74 47.40 46.25
N ILE A 13 -1.37 48.07 45.15
CA ILE A 13 -2.18 49.13 44.52
C ILE A 13 -1.83 49.23 43.01
N PHE A 14 -2.80 49.11 42.09
CA PHE A 14 -3.45 50.19 41.32
C PHE A 14 -4.17 49.68 40.04
N ALA A 15 -5.20 50.44 39.68
CA ALA A 15 -6.33 50.20 38.78
C ALA A 15 -6.05 50.18 37.25
N GLY A 16 -7.04 49.75 36.46
CA GLY A 16 -7.12 50.08 35.03
C GLY A 16 -8.30 49.49 34.25
N ALA A 17 -9.22 50.37 33.83
CA ALA A 17 -10.04 50.36 32.62
C ALA A 17 -11.26 49.40 32.47
N ILE A 18 -12.43 50.01 32.58
CA ILE A 18 -13.71 49.59 31.97
C ILE A 18 -13.63 49.88 30.46
N THR A 19 -13.89 48.89 29.61
CA THR A 19 -14.29 49.09 28.21
C THR A 19 -15.46 48.18 27.87
N GLY A 20 -16.46 48.74 27.18
CA GLY A 20 -17.76 48.14 26.96
C GLY A 20 -17.73 46.97 25.97
N LEU A 21 -18.49 45.92 26.30
CA LEU A 21 -18.82 44.85 25.37
C LEU A 21 -19.88 45.37 24.39
N VAL A 22 -19.44 45.66 23.17
CA VAL A 22 -20.35 45.73 22.02
C VAL A 22 -20.85 44.30 21.80
N ALA A 23 -22.17 44.11 21.85
CA ALA A 23 -22.81 42.87 21.45
C ALA A 23 -22.49 42.61 19.96
N ALA A 24 -21.55 41.70 19.71
CA ALA A 24 -21.33 41.18 18.38
C ALA A 24 -22.57 40.37 17.97
N THR A 25 -23.26 40.86 16.97
CA THR A 25 -24.32 40.15 16.24
C THR A 25 -23.83 38.78 15.80
N GLY A 26 -24.63 37.74 16.07
CA GLY A 26 -24.28 36.33 15.94
C GLY A 26 -23.57 35.97 14.65
N SER A 27 -22.29 35.61 14.78
CA SER A 27 -21.62 34.73 13.84
C SER A 27 -22.20 33.32 14.01
N ALA A 28 -22.51 32.64 12.91
CA ALA A 28 -22.87 31.22 12.97
C ALA A 28 -21.73 30.48 13.68
N ALA A 29 -22.02 29.88 14.84
CA ALA A 29 -21.03 29.11 15.59
C ALA A 29 -20.46 28.03 14.67
N THR A 30 -19.13 27.97 14.59
CA THR A 30 -18.43 26.89 13.89
C THR A 30 -18.97 25.55 14.40
N PRO A 31 -19.36 24.61 13.52
CA PRO A 31 -19.88 23.32 13.96
C PRO A 31 -18.80 22.61 14.79
N PHE A 32 -19.10 22.31 16.05
CA PHE A 32 -18.22 21.56 16.94
C PHE A 32 -18.60 20.08 16.88
N SER A 33 -17.63 19.22 16.54
CA SER A 33 -17.80 17.77 16.66
C SER A 33 -16.70 17.17 17.54
N PHE A 34 -17.02 16.05 18.17
CA PHE A 34 -16.06 15.26 18.92
C PHE A 34 -16.14 13.78 18.53
N ALA A 35 -15.01 13.09 18.61
CA ALA A 35 -14.89 11.67 18.33
C ALA A 35 -14.98 10.88 19.63
N VAL A 36 -15.73 9.77 19.64
CA VAL A 36 -15.79 8.82 20.76
C VAL A 36 -15.30 7.46 20.30
N ILE A 37 -14.25 6.99 20.99
CA ILE A 37 -13.64 5.66 20.85
C ILE A 37 -13.45 5.05 22.23
N GLY A 38 -13.05 3.79 22.31
CA GLY A 38 -12.85 3.04 23.56
C GLY A 38 -12.86 1.55 23.27
N ASP A 39 -12.48 0.74 24.25
CA ASP A 39 -12.29 -0.71 24.11
C ASP A 39 -11.32 -1.09 22.97
N ILE A 40 -10.38 -0.18 22.66
CA ILE A 40 -9.37 -0.31 21.62
C ILE A 40 -8.04 0.33 22.09
N PRO A 41 -6.88 -0.15 21.61
CA PRO A 41 -6.69 -1.33 20.78
C PRO A 41 -6.84 -2.64 21.57
N TYR A 42 -7.63 -3.58 21.04
CA TYR A 42 -7.78 -4.91 21.62
C TYR A 42 -6.91 -5.96 20.88
N GLY A 43 -5.83 -6.40 21.52
CA GLY A 43 -4.89 -7.39 20.98
C GLY A 43 -3.84 -6.82 20.02
N SER A 44 -2.87 -7.65 19.64
CA SER A 44 -1.69 -7.23 18.85
C SER A 44 -2.03 -6.64 17.49
N SER A 45 -3.05 -7.20 16.80
CA SER A 45 -3.50 -6.69 15.50
C SER A 45 -3.99 -5.26 15.60
N GLN A 46 -4.87 -4.97 16.56
CA GLN A 46 -5.36 -3.60 16.73
C GLN A 46 -4.29 -2.67 17.25
N LEU A 47 -3.39 -3.15 18.12
CA LEU A 47 -2.28 -2.36 18.62
C LEU A 47 -1.41 -1.86 17.45
N SER A 48 -1.11 -2.73 16.47
CA SER A 48 -0.35 -2.35 15.28
C SER A 48 -1.09 -1.39 14.35
N MET A 49 -2.43 -1.39 14.37
CA MET A 49 -3.26 -0.51 13.54
C MET A 49 -3.63 0.80 14.24
N PHE A 50 -3.43 0.90 15.56
CA PHE A 50 -3.96 2.01 16.34
C PHE A 50 -3.42 3.38 15.92
N PRO A 51 -2.12 3.55 15.60
CA PRO A 51 -1.62 4.81 15.05
C PRO A 51 -2.34 5.25 13.77
N GLN A 52 -2.68 4.32 12.87
CA GLN A 52 -3.46 4.67 11.66
C GLN A 52 -4.90 5.08 12.00
N ARG A 53 -5.51 4.51 13.04
CA ARG A 53 -6.83 4.93 13.51
C ARG A 53 -6.79 6.33 14.12
N VAL A 54 -5.72 6.69 14.81
CA VAL A 54 -5.47 8.07 15.28
C VAL A 54 -5.43 9.03 14.08
N GLU A 55 -4.69 8.70 13.02
CA GLU A 55 -4.66 9.52 11.80
C GLU A 55 -6.02 9.65 11.13
N GLN A 56 -6.82 8.58 11.08
CA GLN A 56 -8.17 8.63 10.52
C GLN A 56 -9.09 9.59 11.29
N LEU A 57 -8.93 9.70 12.61
CA LEU A 57 -9.65 10.68 13.42
C LEU A 57 -9.11 12.10 13.17
N ASN A 58 -7.78 12.29 13.14
CA ASN A 58 -7.15 13.58 12.83
C ASN A 58 -7.51 14.10 11.42
N ALA A 59 -7.76 13.19 10.46
CA ALA A 59 -8.12 13.54 9.10
C ALA A 59 -9.54 14.14 8.96
N ASP A 60 -10.39 14.05 9.98
CA ASP A 60 -11.72 14.66 9.97
C ASP A 60 -11.64 16.10 10.51
N PRO A 61 -11.69 17.14 9.65
CA PRO A 61 -11.47 18.53 10.07
C PRO A 61 -12.60 19.11 10.94
N GLN A 62 -13.68 18.35 11.17
CA GLN A 62 -14.77 18.78 12.05
C GLN A 62 -14.60 18.28 13.49
N VAL A 63 -13.77 17.25 13.70
CA VAL A 63 -13.40 16.78 15.04
C VAL A 63 -12.51 17.86 15.68
N GLN A 64 -12.81 18.18 16.94
CA GLN A 64 -12.14 19.21 17.74
C GLN A 64 -11.88 18.75 19.18
N LEU A 65 -12.20 17.48 19.46
CA LEU A 65 -12.08 16.81 20.76
C LEU A 65 -12.20 15.31 20.51
N VAL A 66 -11.34 14.51 21.11
CA VAL A 66 -11.41 13.05 21.09
C VAL A 66 -11.63 12.55 22.50
N THR A 67 -12.44 11.50 22.66
CA THR A 67 -12.67 10.87 23.95
C THR A 67 -12.46 9.38 23.85
N HIS A 68 -11.69 8.81 24.77
CA HIS A 68 -11.38 7.39 24.85
C HIS A 68 -11.97 6.78 26.12
N LEU A 69 -12.91 5.85 25.97
CA LEU A 69 -13.71 5.25 27.04
C LEU A 69 -13.04 4.02 27.67
N GLY A 70 -11.73 4.06 27.89
CA GLY A 70 -11.01 2.96 28.54
C GLY A 70 -10.83 1.71 27.66
N ASP A 71 -10.38 0.65 28.30
CA ASP A 71 -10.00 -0.64 27.73
C ASP A 71 -8.99 -0.57 26.56
N ILE A 72 -7.89 0.18 26.74
CA ILE A 72 -6.71 0.29 25.84
C ILE A 72 -5.87 -0.99 25.77
N GLY A 73 -6.47 -2.17 25.88
CA GLY A 73 -5.78 -3.47 25.81
C GLY A 73 -6.68 -4.65 26.13
N GLY A 74 -6.37 -5.81 25.54
CA GLY A 74 -6.91 -7.08 26.02
C GLY A 74 -6.06 -7.59 27.19
N PRO A 75 -6.64 -8.11 28.29
CA PRO A 75 -5.87 -8.68 29.38
C PRO A 75 -5.01 -9.84 28.86
N PRO A 76 -3.74 -9.98 29.30
CA PRO A 76 -3.19 -9.41 30.54
C PRO A 76 -2.11 -8.31 30.32
N ASN A 77 -2.24 -7.44 29.30
CA ASN A 77 -1.17 -6.49 28.96
C ASN A 77 -1.30 -5.11 29.64
N CYS A 78 -0.41 -4.84 30.58
CA CYS A 78 -0.43 -3.71 31.51
C CYS A 78 0.99 -3.34 31.97
N SER A 79 2.00 -3.66 31.15
CA SER A 79 3.39 -3.34 31.42
C SER A 79 3.66 -1.84 31.24
N ASP A 80 4.72 -1.33 31.88
CA ASP A 80 5.13 0.06 31.68
C ASP A 80 5.50 0.34 30.20
N SER A 81 6.07 -0.65 29.49
CA SER A 81 6.35 -0.54 28.05
C SER A 81 5.07 -0.47 27.19
N TYR A 82 4.03 -1.20 27.59
CA TYR A 82 2.73 -1.15 26.92
C TYR A 82 2.05 0.20 27.13
N TYR A 83 2.03 0.70 28.38
CA TYR A 83 1.53 2.04 28.66
C TYR A 83 2.29 3.11 27.88
N ALA A 84 3.62 3.02 27.78
CA ALA A 84 4.41 3.94 26.98
C ALA A 84 4.03 3.88 25.48
N THR A 85 3.76 2.68 24.96
CA THR A 85 3.32 2.49 23.56
C THR A 85 1.96 3.15 23.31
N ILE A 86 0.96 2.90 24.17
CA ILE A 86 -0.35 3.54 24.02
C ILE A 86 -0.26 5.05 24.24
N LYS A 87 0.54 5.50 25.22
CA LYS A 87 0.76 6.92 25.46
C LYS A 87 1.34 7.61 24.23
N SER A 88 2.30 6.98 23.55
CA SER A 88 2.84 7.50 22.29
C SER A 88 1.78 7.62 21.19
N ALA A 89 0.84 6.67 21.11
CA ALA A 89 -0.27 6.76 20.17
C ALA A 89 -1.27 7.86 20.57
N PHE A 90 -1.57 8.01 21.86
CA PHE A 90 -2.43 9.08 22.38
C PHE A 90 -1.83 10.47 22.15
N ASP A 91 -0.51 10.60 22.21
CA ASP A 91 0.21 11.84 21.85
C ASP A 91 0.18 12.12 20.34
N GLY A 92 -0.29 11.18 19.52
CA GLY A 92 -0.53 11.36 18.11
C GLY A 92 -1.84 12.06 17.76
N PHE A 93 -2.81 12.16 18.69
CA PHE A 93 -4.03 12.91 18.43
C PHE A 93 -3.71 14.41 18.31
N GLU A 94 -4.13 15.02 17.20
CA GLU A 94 -3.93 16.46 16.99
C GLU A 94 -4.84 17.28 17.93
N ASP A 95 -6.08 16.81 18.13
CA ASP A 95 -7.07 17.42 19.02
C ASP A 95 -6.88 17.02 20.50
N PRO A 96 -7.47 17.78 21.45
CA PRO A 96 -7.53 17.39 22.85
C PRO A 96 -8.11 15.98 23.02
N LEU A 97 -7.44 15.12 23.79
CA LEU A 97 -7.91 13.78 24.14
C LEU A 97 -8.33 13.71 25.61
N LEU A 98 -9.59 13.41 25.86
CA LEU A 98 -10.10 13.02 27.19
C LEU A 98 -10.09 11.50 27.32
N TYR A 99 -9.59 10.99 28.44
CA TYR A 99 -9.44 9.56 28.67
C TYR A 99 -9.99 9.18 30.04
N THR A 100 -10.85 8.16 30.08
CA THR A 100 -11.26 7.49 31.33
C THR A 100 -10.70 6.06 31.31
N PRO A 101 -10.02 5.58 32.37
CA PRO A 101 -9.49 4.22 32.40
C PRO A 101 -10.61 3.16 32.44
N GLY A 102 -10.35 1.98 31.87
CA GLY A 102 -11.19 0.79 31.98
C GLY A 102 -10.67 -0.21 33.01
N ASP A 103 -11.31 -1.38 33.12
CA ASP A 103 -10.85 -2.45 34.01
C ASP A 103 -9.68 -3.24 33.42
N ASN A 104 -9.57 -3.37 32.08
CA ASN A 104 -8.56 -4.22 31.45
C ASN A 104 -7.11 -3.75 31.64
N GLU A 105 -6.90 -2.45 31.80
CA GLU A 105 -5.56 -1.88 31.90
C GLU A 105 -4.93 -2.04 33.28
N TRP A 106 -5.72 -2.17 34.35
CA TRP A 106 -5.19 -2.19 35.70
C TRP A 106 -5.85 -3.21 36.62
N ALA A 107 -7.18 -3.31 36.65
CA ALA A 107 -7.91 -4.22 37.53
C ALA A 107 -7.80 -5.69 37.08
N ASP A 108 -7.89 -5.92 35.77
CA ASP A 108 -7.88 -7.24 35.13
C ASP A 108 -6.46 -7.76 34.80
N CYS A 109 -5.45 -6.98 35.19
CA CYS A 109 -4.04 -7.23 34.99
C CYS A 109 -3.54 -8.38 35.87
N SER A 110 -3.26 -9.55 35.29
CA SER A 110 -2.91 -10.78 36.04
C SER A 110 -1.50 -11.33 35.76
N ASN A 111 -0.64 -10.57 35.07
CA ASN A 111 0.67 -11.06 34.62
C ASN A 111 1.75 -10.93 35.72
N ALA A 112 2.13 -12.06 36.32
CA ALA A 112 3.13 -12.12 37.38
C ALA A 112 4.55 -11.64 36.93
N ALA A 113 4.88 -11.68 35.63
CA ALA A 113 6.20 -11.34 35.11
C ALA A 113 6.50 -9.82 35.06
N ILE A 114 5.48 -8.97 35.24
CA ILE A 114 5.60 -7.50 35.21
C ILE A 114 5.35 -6.87 36.60
N GLY A 115 5.40 -7.67 37.67
CA GLY A 115 5.10 -7.21 39.03
C GLY A 115 3.61 -6.95 39.30
N ALA A 116 2.72 -7.33 38.38
CA ALA A 116 1.28 -7.10 38.47
C ALA A 116 0.54 -8.10 39.38
N ALA A 117 1.12 -8.39 40.55
CA ALA A 117 0.38 -9.03 41.64
C ALA A 117 -0.47 -8.01 42.44
N ASP A 118 -0.40 -6.71 42.09
CA ASP A 118 -1.07 -5.60 42.79
C ASP A 118 -1.70 -4.59 41.79
N PRO A 119 -3.01 -4.70 41.53
CA PRO A 119 -3.76 -3.76 40.70
C PRO A 119 -3.71 -2.29 41.14
N LEU A 120 -3.53 -1.98 42.42
CA LEU A 120 -3.42 -0.59 42.88
C LEU A 120 -2.10 0.06 42.45
N ASN A 121 -1.02 -0.72 42.39
CA ASN A 121 0.23 -0.28 41.79
C ASN A 121 0.03 0.01 40.28
N ARG A 122 -0.75 -0.81 39.58
CA ARG A 122 -1.07 -0.59 38.15
C ARG A 122 -1.94 0.63 37.93
N LEU A 123 -2.93 0.87 38.77
CA LEU A 123 -3.70 2.11 38.76
C LEU A 123 -2.81 3.34 38.99
N ALA A 124 -1.90 3.28 39.97
CA ALA A 124 -0.97 4.36 40.24
C ALA A 124 -0.02 4.65 39.05
N ALA A 125 0.46 3.61 38.38
CA ALA A 125 1.29 3.76 37.19
C ALA A 125 0.51 4.28 35.98
N LEU A 126 -0.72 3.82 35.77
CA LEU A 126 -1.62 4.33 34.75
C LEU A 126 -1.84 5.84 34.94
N ARG A 127 -2.18 6.27 36.17
CA ARG A 127 -2.31 7.70 36.52
C ARG A 127 -1.06 8.51 36.19
N ARG A 128 0.12 7.99 36.52
CA ARG A 128 1.40 8.65 36.24
C ARG A 128 1.69 8.81 34.74
N VAL A 129 1.31 7.83 33.91
CA VAL A 129 1.60 7.85 32.47
C VAL A 129 0.59 8.69 31.70
N PHE A 130 -0.70 8.48 31.97
CA PHE A 130 -1.80 9.08 31.18
C PHE A 130 -2.33 10.38 31.76
N PHE A 131 -1.97 10.73 33.00
CA PHE A 131 -2.38 11.99 33.62
C PHE A 131 -1.18 12.68 34.29
N PRO A 132 -0.08 12.93 33.54
CA PRO A 132 1.15 13.49 34.10
C PRO A 132 0.98 14.93 34.59
N GLN A 133 -0.01 15.65 34.07
CA GLN A 133 -0.34 17.03 34.43
C GLN A 133 -1.85 17.16 34.69
N PRO A 134 -2.31 16.96 35.93
CA PRO A 134 -3.71 17.15 36.28
C PRO A 134 -4.21 18.55 35.90
N GLY A 135 -5.38 18.61 35.26
CA GLY A 135 -5.96 19.86 34.74
C GLY A 135 -5.66 20.13 33.27
N GLN A 136 -4.95 19.23 32.58
CA GLN A 136 -4.79 19.24 31.12
C GLN A 136 -5.23 17.91 30.52
N SER A 137 -5.85 17.95 29.35
CA SER A 137 -6.13 16.77 28.55
C SER A 137 -4.85 16.21 27.91
N LEU A 138 -4.96 15.06 27.24
CA LEU A 138 -3.91 14.50 26.38
C LEU A 138 -4.01 15.08 24.96
N GLY A 139 -3.16 14.60 24.05
CA GLY A 139 -3.06 15.04 22.65
C GLY A 139 -2.00 16.12 22.42
N GLN A 140 -1.74 16.47 21.17
CA GLN A 140 -0.75 17.49 20.79
C GLN A 140 -1.20 18.90 21.17
N ASN A 141 -2.51 19.16 21.09
CA ASN A 141 -3.11 20.44 21.48
C ASN A 141 -4.03 20.24 22.69
N PRO A 142 -3.48 20.08 23.91
CA PRO A 142 -4.28 19.76 25.09
C PRO A 142 -5.19 20.92 25.50
N ALA A 143 -6.42 20.59 25.90
CA ALA A 143 -7.36 21.52 26.50
C ALA A 143 -7.17 21.62 28.01
N ALA A 144 -7.44 22.81 28.57
CA ALA A 144 -7.56 22.98 30.01
C ALA A 144 -8.85 22.30 30.49
N VAL A 145 -8.73 21.46 31.52
CA VAL A 145 -9.85 20.73 32.13
C VAL A 145 -9.88 20.95 33.64
N LEU A 146 -11.06 20.81 34.25
CA LEU A 146 -11.20 20.84 35.70
C LEU A 146 -11.03 19.43 36.25
N ALA A 147 -9.83 19.09 36.71
CA ALA A 147 -9.54 17.80 37.33
C ALA A 147 -9.97 17.74 38.79
N GLN A 148 -10.53 16.60 39.20
CA GLN A 148 -10.94 16.35 40.57
C GLN A 148 -9.71 16.11 41.45
N PRO A 149 -9.63 16.72 42.64
CA PRO A 149 -8.51 16.47 43.57
C PRO A 149 -8.38 14.99 43.93
N GLY A 150 -7.19 14.42 43.71
CA GLY A 150 -6.88 13.02 44.01
C GLY A 150 -7.29 12.01 42.93
N TYR A 151 -8.09 12.42 41.95
CA TYR A 151 -8.59 11.59 40.84
C TYR A 151 -8.35 12.35 39.53
N PRO A 152 -7.10 12.39 39.05
CA PRO A 152 -6.73 13.21 37.89
C PRO A 152 -7.43 12.80 36.59
N GLU A 153 -7.94 11.56 36.53
CA GLU A 153 -8.76 11.04 35.44
C GLU A 153 -10.22 11.53 35.47
N ASN A 154 -10.69 12.03 36.62
CA ASN A 154 -12.02 12.60 36.77
C ASN A 154 -11.98 14.07 36.39
N VAL A 155 -12.50 14.42 35.21
CA VAL A 155 -12.37 15.78 34.65
C VAL A 155 -13.70 16.33 34.13
N MET A 156 -13.85 17.66 34.22
CA MET A 156 -14.94 18.40 33.55
C MET A 156 -14.40 19.38 32.51
N LEU A 157 -15.18 19.62 31.46
CA LEU A 157 -14.88 20.57 30.40
C LEU A 157 -16.18 21.23 29.91
N ASP A 158 -16.19 22.54 29.74
CA ASP A 158 -17.29 23.25 29.09
C ASP A 158 -16.87 23.67 27.68
N GLN A 159 -17.56 23.16 26.67
CA GLN A 159 -17.21 23.44 25.27
C GLN A 159 -18.46 23.45 24.39
N ALA A 160 -18.55 24.42 23.47
CA ALA A 160 -19.67 24.58 22.54
C ALA A 160 -21.07 24.61 23.20
N GLY A 161 -21.17 25.12 24.43
CA GLY A 161 -22.41 25.16 25.21
C GLY A 161 -22.84 23.80 25.77
N ILE A 162 -21.93 22.84 25.84
CA ILE A 162 -22.10 21.51 26.45
C ILE A 162 -21.15 21.39 27.64
N THR A 163 -21.63 20.82 28.74
CA THR A 163 -20.77 20.49 29.89
C THR A 163 -20.48 18.99 29.85
N PHE A 164 -19.19 18.64 29.77
CA PHE A 164 -18.67 17.28 29.77
C PHE A 164 -18.23 16.89 31.19
N GLY A 165 -18.49 15.64 31.57
CA GLY A 165 -17.95 14.99 32.75
C GLY A 165 -17.40 13.61 32.41
N VAL A 166 -16.10 13.43 32.58
CA VAL A 166 -15.39 12.16 32.35
C VAL A 166 -15.18 11.51 33.72
N VAL A 167 -15.79 10.35 33.93
CA VAL A 167 -15.90 9.72 35.24
C VAL A 167 -15.27 8.32 35.19
N HIS A 168 -14.43 8.01 36.17
CA HIS A 168 -13.68 6.77 36.25
C HIS A 168 -14.52 5.63 36.85
N ILE A 169 -15.55 5.23 36.10
CA ILE A 169 -16.39 4.07 36.41
C ILE A 169 -15.99 2.94 35.46
N VAL A 170 -15.51 1.83 36.03
CA VAL A 170 -14.93 0.70 35.28
C VAL A 170 -15.86 -0.51 35.26
N GLY A 171 -15.61 -1.43 34.34
CA GLY A 171 -16.32 -2.68 34.14
C GLY A 171 -16.14 -3.64 35.32
N SER A 172 -16.48 -4.91 35.13
CA SER A 172 -16.24 -5.95 36.15
C SER A 172 -16.78 -5.58 37.54
N GLU A 173 -18.03 -5.09 37.58
CA GLU A 173 -18.73 -4.69 38.81
C GLU A 173 -18.03 -3.53 39.55
N ASN A 174 -17.60 -2.53 38.78
CA ASN A 174 -16.81 -1.40 39.24
C ASN A 174 -15.53 -1.83 39.95
N ASP A 175 -14.87 -2.85 39.39
CA ASP A 175 -13.73 -3.52 40.00
C ASP A 175 -14.07 -4.25 41.32
N LEU A 176 -15.19 -4.97 41.38
CA LEU A 176 -15.50 -5.89 42.51
C LEU A 176 -15.77 -7.33 42.06
N ALA A 177 -15.72 -7.63 40.76
CA ALA A 177 -15.82 -8.99 40.23
C ALA A 177 -14.51 -9.81 40.40
N TRP A 178 -13.77 -9.58 41.50
CA TRP A 178 -12.43 -10.08 41.89
C TRP A 178 -11.27 -9.75 40.94
N TRP A 179 -10.17 -9.21 41.49
CA TRP A 179 -8.93 -8.98 40.74
C TRP A 179 -8.38 -10.29 40.17
N LYS A 180 -8.07 -10.36 38.87
CA LYS A 180 -7.59 -11.60 38.25
C LYS A 180 -6.29 -12.10 38.90
N GLY A 181 -6.40 -13.25 39.57
CA GLY A 181 -5.33 -13.83 40.39
C GLY A 181 -5.69 -13.97 41.88
N ASN A 182 -6.76 -13.31 42.32
CA ASN A 182 -7.35 -13.44 43.66
C ASN A 182 -8.75 -14.06 43.59
N ARG A 183 -9.07 -14.99 44.50
CA ARG A 183 -10.38 -15.67 44.53
C ARG A 183 -11.44 -14.93 45.34
N ALA A 184 -11.09 -13.80 45.97
CA ALA A 184 -12.00 -12.96 46.75
C ALA A 184 -11.59 -11.47 46.66
N VAL A 185 -12.58 -10.58 46.85
CA VAL A 185 -12.35 -9.13 46.96
C VAL A 185 -11.48 -8.83 48.18
N THR A 186 -10.42 -8.02 48.01
CA THR A 186 -9.54 -7.62 49.12
C THR A 186 -10.09 -6.41 49.88
N PRO A 187 -9.70 -6.19 51.14
CA PRO A 187 -10.01 -4.96 51.86
C PRO A 187 -9.52 -3.70 51.12
N GLU A 188 -8.36 -3.78 50.47
CA GLU A 188 -7.74 -2.68 49.73
C GLU A 188 -8.53 -2.35 48.45
N GLN A 189 -8.97 -3.38 47.71
CA GLN A 189 -9.86 -3.24 46.55
C GLN A 189 -11.17 -2.55 46.97
N LYS A 190 -11.78 -3.04 48.05
CA LYS A 190 -13.02 -2.44 48.55
C LYS A 190 -12.83 -0.98 48.99
N ALA A 191 -11.72 -0.66 49.65
CA ALA A 191 -11.43 0.71 50.07
C ALA A 191 -11.21 1.65 48.88
N GLU A 192 -10.54 1.19 47.83
CA GLU A 192 -10.39 1.93 46.56
C GLU A 192 -11.75 2.22 45.93
N VAL A 193 -12.57 1.18 45.72
CA VAL A 193 -13.88 1.30 45.07
C VAL A 193 -14.82 2.20 45.87
N ASP A 194 -14.84 2.07 47.21
CA ASP A 194 -15.67 2.92 48.07
C ASP A 194 -15.24 4.40 47.97
N ALA A 195 -13.93 4.68 47.95
CA ALA A 195 -13.41 6.05 47.84
C ALA A 195 -13.65 6.65 46.44
N ARG A 196 -13.42 5.86 45.38
CA ARG A 196 -13.66 6.27 43.99
C ARG A 196 -15.14 6.52 43.72
N ASN A 197 -16.04 5.67 44.21
CA ASN A 197 -17.49 5.89 44.11
C ASN A 197 -17.92 7.23 44.73
N ILE A 198 -17.38 7.60 45.90
CA ILE A 198 -17.67 8.89 46.53
C ILE A 198 -17.21 10.05 45.63
N ALA A 199 -16.01 9.93 45.06
CA ALA A 199 -15.46 10.93 44.15
C ALA A 199 -16.27 11.04 42.85
N ASP A 200 -16.62 9.93 42.23
CA ASP A 200 -17.40 9.86 40.99
C ASP A 200 -18.80 10.47 41.16
N ILE A 201 -19.50 10.13 42.25
CA ILE A 201 -20.80 10.74 42.58
C ILE A 201 -20.65 12.25 42.76
N ALA A 202 -19.61 12.71 43.46
CA ALA A 202 -19.35 14.14 43.62
C ALA A 202 -19.04 14.84 42.28
N LEU A 203 -18.35 14.18 41.36
CA LEU A 203 -18.08 14.69 40.02
C LEU A 203 -19.36 14.78 39.19
N ILE A 204 -20.23 13.77 39.25
CA ILE A 204 -21.55 13.80 38.60
C ILE A 204 -22.33 15.02 39.09
N HIS A 205 -22.49 15.19 40.41
CA HIS A 205 -23.17 16.36 40.98
C HIS A 205 -22.54 17.69 40.53
N SER A 206 -21.21 17.76 40.52
CA SER A 206 -20.46 18.95 40.09
C SER A 206 -20.70 19.27 38.61
N THR A 207 -20.71 18.25 37.75
CA THR A 207 -20.95 18.39 36.30
C THR A 207 -22.32 19.02 36.05
N PHE A 208 -23.37 18.51 36.71
CA PHE A 208 -24.71 19.06 36.58
C PHE A 208 -24.86 20.45 37.22
N SER A 209 -24.21 20.71 38.35
CA SER A 209 -24.18 22.04 38.99
C SER A 209 -23.53 23.08 38.08
N THR A 210 -22.40 22.75 37.47
CA THR A 210 -21.70 23.56 36.48
C THR A 210 -22.58 23.78 35.25
N ALA A 211 -23.21 22.74 34.72
CA ALA A 211 -24.10 22.83 33.57
C ALA A 211 -25.33 23.74 33.82
N LYS A 212 -25.87 23.73 35.05
CA LYS A 212 -26.94 24.65 35.49
C LYS A 212 -26.41 26.08 35.56
N THR A 213 -25.24 26.28 36.15
CA THR A 213 -24.57 27.58 36.29
C THR A 213 -24.25 28.22 34.95
N ASN A 214 -23.72 27.42 34.00
CA ASN A 214 -23.34 27.86 32.66
C ASN A 214 -24.53 27.89 31.68
N ASN A 215 -25.72 27.48 32.14
CA ASN A 215 -26.91 27.33 31.30
C ASN A 215 -26.66 26.46 30.05
N SER A 216 -25.86 25.41 30.19
CA SER A 216 -25.50 24.50 29.09
C SER A 216 -26.73 23.91 28.41
N ARG A 217 -26.59 23.58 27.13
CA ARG A 217 -27.67 23.02 26.30
C ARG A 217 -27.89 21.54 26.58
N ALA A 218 -26.83 20.84 26.97
CA ALA A 218 -26.86 19.46 27.43
C ALA A 218 -25.68 19.16 28.37
N VAL A 219 -25.79 18.02 29.06
CA VAL A 219 -24.69 17.37 29.78
C VAL A 219 -24.26 16.13 29.01
N VAL A 220 -22.95 15.92 28.88
CA VAL A 220 -22.36 14.70 28.33
C VAL A 220 -21.52 14.03 29.42
N LEU A 221 -21.81 12.79 29.73
CA LEU A 221 -21.03 11.96 30.64
C LEU A 221 -20.36 10.82 29.89
N MET A 222 -19.13 10.51 30.30
CA MET A 222 -18.29 9.49 29.68
C MET A 222 -17.74 8.57 30.76
N THR A 223 -17.98 7.27 30.59
CA THR A 223 -17.55 6.20 31.50
C THR A 223 -17.01 5.04 30.69
N GLN A 224 -16.16 4.17 31.25
CA GLN A 224 -15.87 2.92 30.56
C GLN A 224 -17.03 1.92 30.77
N ALA A 225 -17.50 1.73 32.00
CA ALA A 225 -18.51 0.71 32.33
C ALA A 225 -19.84 0.90 31.59
N ASP A 226 -20.38 -0.19 31.03
CA ASP A 226 -21.81 -0.26 30.71
C ASP A 226 -22.58 -0.68 31.95
N MET A 227 -23.13 0.28 32.69
CA MET A 227 -23.91 0.01 33.91
C MET A 227 -25.32 -0.56 33.64
N PHE A 228 -25.75 -0.70 32.37
CA PHE A 228 -27.11 -1.09 32.00
C PHE A 228 -27.14 -2.38 31.15
N THR A 229 -26.29 -3.34 31.50
CA THR A 229 -26.20 -4.65 30.85
C THR A 229 -25.76 -5.76 31.84
N GLY A 230 -25.80 -7.03 31.42
CA GLY A 230 -25.22 -8.17 32.14
C GLY A 230 -26.16 -8.93 33.10
N SER A 231 -25.58 -9.66 34.05
CA SER A 231 -26.28 -10.53 35.02
C SER A 231 -26.68 -9.78 36.32
N PRO A 232 -27.69 -10.25 37.08
CA PRO A 232 -28.32 -9.51 38.18
C PRO A 232 -27.53 -9.40 39.51
N ASN A 233 -26.19 -9.39 39.48
CA ASN A 233 -25.34 -9.20 40.67
C ASN A 233 -24.44 -7.96 40.55
N ARG A 234 -24.96 -6.87 39.96
CA ARG A 234 -24.21 -5.65 39.66
C ARG A 234 -24.53 -4.49 40.61
N THR A 235 -24.36 -4.70 41.91
CA THR A 235 -24.71 -3.78 43.01
C THR A 235 -23.86 -2.51 43.13
N ALA A 236 -22.59 -2.54 42.72
CA ALA A 236 -21.61 -1.47 42.88
C ALA A 236 -21.98 -0.21 42.09
N PHE A 237 -22.66 -0.39 40.96
CA PHE A 237 -23.17 0.71 40.14
C PHE A 237 -24.43 1.37 40.71
N GLY A 238 -25.12 0.75 41.67
CA GLY A 238 -26.41 1.24 42.17
C GLY A 238 -26.39 2.69 42.66
N PRO A 239 -25.45 3.09 43.53
CA PRO A 239 -25.31 4.48 43.95
C PRO A 239 -25.01 5.46 42.80
N LEU A 240 -24.16 5.07 41.85
CA LEU A 240 -23.77 5.87 40.69
C LEU A 240 -24.97 6.12 39.75
N VAL A 241 -25.70 5.05 39.40
CA VAL A 241 -26.88 5.12 38.53
C VAL A 241 -27.99 5.95 39.19
N LYS A 242 -28.16 5.86 40.51
CA LYS A 242 -29.12 6.70 41.26
C LYS A 242 -28.74 8.18 41.22
N ALA A 243 -27.45 8.51 41.42
CA ALA A 243 -26.97 9.88 41.34
C ALA A 243 -27.19 10.47 39.94
N LEU A 244 -26.82 9.72 38.89
CA LEU A 244 -27.06 10.08 37.50
C LEU A 244 -28.54 10.31 37.20
N ALA A 245 -29.41 9.35 37.54
CA ALA A 245 -30.84 9.44 37.28
C ALA A 245 -31.49 10.63 37.99
N SER A 246 -31.08 10.89 39.24
CA SER A 246 -31.58 12.02 40.03
C SER A 246 -31.17 13.36 39.41
N GLU A 247 -29.90 13.53 39.07
CA GLU A 247 -29.42 14.77 38.46
C GLU A 247 -29.97 15.01 37.06
N ALA A 248 -30.03 13.96 36.23
CA ALA A 248 -30.62 14.04 34.91
C ALA A 248 -32.09 14.48 35.00
N SER A 249 -32.88 13.84 35.87
CA SER A 249 -34.29 14.22 36.07
C SER A 249 -34.45 15.67 36.53
N ALA A 250 -33.52 16.19 37.34
CA ALA A 250 -33.55 17.57 37.81
C ALA A 250 -33.08 18.61 36.78
N TYR A 251 -32.30 18.21 35.77
CA TYR A 251 -31.70 19.13 34.80
C TYR A 251 -32.66 19.64 33.72
N ASN A 252 -33.70 18.85 33.39
CA ASN A 252 -34.76 19.20 32.41
C ASN A 252 -34.30 19.53 30.98
N LYS A 253 -33.01 19.34 30.66
CA LYS A 253 -32.42 19.44 29.31
C LYS A 253 -31.79 18.09 28.93
N PRO A 254 -31.45 17.86 27.65
CA PRO A 254 -30.85 16.59 27.23
C PRO A 254 -29.59 16.22 28.02
N VAL A 255 -29.46 14.94 28.36
CA VAL A 255 -28.30 14.32 29.01
C VAL A 255 -27.88 13.12 28.17
N PHE A 256 -26.59 13.00 27.90
CA PHE A 256 -26.02 11.94 27.10
C PHE A 256 -24.99 11.17 27.90
N LEU A 257 -25.13 9.86 27.99
CA LEU A 257 -24.14 8.95 28.55
C LEU A 257 -23.48 8.17 27.42
N PHE A 258 -22.16 8.29 27.29
CA PHE A 258 -21.35 7.47 26.41
C PHE A 258 -20.56 6.45 27.25
N ASN A 259 -20.62 5.17 26.88
CA ASN A 259 -19.93 4.09 27.60
C ASN A 259 -19.32 3.03 26.67
N GLY A 260 -18.36 2.25 27.19
CA GLY A 260 -17.72 1.09 26.55
C GLY A 260 -18.18 -0.25 27.16
N ASP A 261 -17.25 -1.17 27.48
CA ASP A 261 -17.41 -2.44 28.23
C ASP A 261 -18.11 -3.57 27.43
N THR A 262 -19.21 -3.26 26.72
CA THR A 262 -20.04 -4.28 26.05
C THR A 262 -19.54 -4.69 24.66
N HIS A 263 -18.55 -3.97 24.11
CA HIS A 263 -17.97 -4.15 22.76
C HIS A 263 -18.95 -4.03 21.58
N SER A 264 -20.24 -3.78 21.84
CA SER A 264 -21.30 -3.75 20.84
C SER A 264 -22.01 -2.41 20.86
N PHE A 265 -22.23 -1.83 19.68
CA PHE A 265 -22.94 -0.56 19.59
C PHE A 265 -24.40 -0.73 20.05
N ALA A 266 -24.83 0.14 20.97
CA ALA A 266 -26.21 0.25 21.42
C ALA A 266 -26.60 1.72 21.62
N SER A 267 -27.86 2.06 21.36
CA SER A 267 -28.38 3.39 21.66
C SER A 267 -29.79 3.35 22.22
N ASP A 268 -29.99 3.96 23.39
CA ASP A 268 -31.30 4.08 24.03
C ASP A 268 -31.74 5.55 24.03
N LYS A 269 -32.89 5.84 23.42
CA LYS A 269 -33.37 7.22 23.19
C LYS A 269 -34.87 7.38 23.44
N PRO A 270 -35.30 7.86 24.62
CA PRO A 270 -34.58 7.97 25.89
C PRO A 270 -34.58 6.65 26.69
N LEU A 271 -33.74 6.56 27.72
CA LEU A 271 -33.64 5.43 28.66
C LEU A 271 -34.88 5.34 29.58
N THR A 272 -36.06 5.14 28.98
CA THR A 272 -37.37 5.21 29.66
C THR A 272 -38.02 3.86 29.92
N SER A 273 -37.56 2.80 29.24
CA SER A 273 -38.08 1.44 29.34
C SER A 273 -37.03 0.40 29.75
N SER A 274 -35.88 0.85 30.25
CA SER A 274 -34.80 -0.07 30.64
C SER A 274 -35.15 -0.80 31.93
N THR A 275 -35.15 -2.12 31.88
CA THR A 275 -35.28 -3.02 33.05
C THR A 275 -34.22 -2.73 34.13
N TRP A 276 -33.14 -2.06 33.75
CA TRP A 276 -32.03 -1.69 34.63
C TRP A 276 -32.37 -0.55 35.59
N LEU A 277 -33.21 0.41 35.20
CA LEU A 277 -33.66 1.44 36.16
C LEU A 277 -34.41 0.80 37.34
N SER A 278 -35.34 -0.10 37.03
CA SER A 278 -36.04 -0.87 38.08
C SER A 278 -35.10 -1.78 38.88
N TYR A 279 -34.09 -2.39 38.23
CA TYR A 279 -33.08 -3.19 38.92
C TYR A 279 -32.32 -2.38 39.97
N TYR A 280 -31.98 -1.13 39.66
CA TYR A 280 -31.33 -0.21 40.60
C TYR A 280 -32.29 0.49 41.57
N GLY A 281 -33.58 0.10 41.60
CA GLY A 281 -34.58 0.67 42.51
C GLY A 281 -35.05 2.07 42.11
N ILE A 282 -34.92 2.44 40.83
CA ILE A 282 -35.41 3.70 40.26
C ILE A 282 -36.77 3.40 39.60
N SER A 283 -37.85 3.88 40.21
CA SER A 283 -39.22 3.64 39.76
C SER A 283 -39.76 4.70 38.79
N THR A 284 -39.06 5.83 38.64
CA THR A 284 -39.45 6.93 37.75
C THR A 284 -38.63 6.90 36.48
N ALA A 285 -39.29 7.09 35.33
CA ALA A 285 -38.60 7.22 34.05
C ALA A 285 -37.68 8.47 34.03
N VAL A 286 -36.55 8.37 33.33
CA VAL A 286 -35.60 9.48 33.13
C VAL A 286 -35.60 9.90 31.66
N PRO A 287 -36.60 10.66 31.20
CA PRO A 287 -36.91 10.83 29.77
C PRO A 287 -35.92 11.70 29.00
N ASN A 288 -35.01 12.39 29.68
CA ASN A 288 -33.99 13.23 29.07
C ASN A 288 -32.59 12.58 29.05
N LEU A 289 -32.43 11.36 29.57
CA LEU A 289 -31.18 10.60 29.50
C LEU A 289 -31.17 9.70 28.27
N SER A 290 -30.20 9.91 27.39
CA SER A 290 -29.90 9.03 26.25
C SER A 290 -28.57 8.32 26.50
N ARG A 291 -28.51 7.02 26.22
CA ARG A 291 -27.29 6.21 26.34
C ARG A 291 -26.76 5.81 24.97
N PHE A 292 -25.45 5.86 24.79
CA PHE A 292 -24.72 5.37 23.63
C PHE A 292 -23.56 4.48 24.09
N THR A 293 -23.67 3.19 23.81
CA THR A 293 -22.57 2.25 24.02
C THR A 293 -21.79 2.14 22.72
N ILE A 294 -20.48 2.34 22.77
CA ILE A 294 -19.62 2.27 21.58
C ILE A 294 -19.36 0.82 21.16
N GLN A 295 -19.00 0.63 19.89
CA GLN A 295 -18.43 -0.64 19.45
C GLN A 295 -16.97 -0.70 19.92
N GLY A 296 -16.53 -1.90 20.32
CA GLY A 296 -15.24 -2.12 20.96
C GLY A 296 -14.69 -3.53 20.71
N GLY A 297 -13.59 -3.87 21.38
CA GLY A 297 -13.02 -5.21 21.35
C GLY A 297 -12.37 -5.58 20.00
N PRO A 298 -12.05 -6.87 19.77
CA PRO A 298 -11.16 -7.29 18.67
C PRO A 298 -11.69 -7.02 17.25
N ASN A 299 -13.01 -6.83 17.10
CA ASN A 299 -13.68 -6.64 15.80
C ASN A 299 -14.28 -5.23 15.61
N VAL A 300 -13.76 -4.23 16.32
CA VAL A 300 -14.22 -2.85 16.17
C VAL A 300 -14.04 -2.36 14.72
N ALA A 301 -15.12 -1.85 14.14
CA ALA A 301 -15.18 -1.46 12.73
C ALA A 301 -15.46 0.04 12.56
N GLN A 302 -15.82 0.75 13.61
CA GLN A 302 -16.27 2.13 13.56
C GLN A 302 -15.96 2.90 14.85
N TRP A 303 -15.97 4.23 14.76
CA TRP A 303 -15.97 5.17 15.87
C TRP A 303 -17.23 6.03 15.81
N LEU A 304 -17.53 6.79 16.87
CA LEU A 304 -18.68 7.71 16.85
C LEU A 304 -18.23 9.14 16.59
N LYS A 305 -18.76 9.76 15.54
CA LYS A 305 -18.69 11.22 15.35
C LYS A 305 -19.92 11.85 15.96
N VAL A 306 -19.71 12.77 16.88
CA VAL A 306 -20.78 13.46 17.60
C VAL A 306 -20.73 14.94 17.30
N THR A 307 -21.70 15.42 16.53
CA THR A 307 -21.79 16.83 16.13
C THR A 307 -22.80 17.58 16.99
N VAL A 308 -22.38 18.71 17.57
CA VAL A 308 -23.28 19.64 18.25
C VAL A 308 -24.08 20.40 17.20
N VAL A 309 -25.39 20.21 17.22
CA VAL A 309 -26.35 20.82 16.28
C VAL A 309 -27.20 21.88 16.99
N SER A 310 -27.77 22.82 16.24
CA SER A 310 -28.62 23.89 16.79
C SER A 310 -30.05 23.43 17.14
N SER A 311 -30.46 22.25 16.69
CA SER A 311 -31.80 21.70 16.95
C SER A 311 -32.01 21.29 18.41
N ALA A 312 -33.27 20.96 18.75
CA ALA A 312 -33.64 20.47 20.09
C ALA A 312 -32.96 19.14 20.45
N SER A 313 -32.47 18.38 19.47
CA SER A 313 -31.72 17.15 19.71
C SER A 313 -30.34 17.39 20.32
N VAL A 314 -29.78 18.61 20.20
CA VAL A 314 -28.45 19.05 20.66
C VAL A 314 -27.27 18.30 20.06
N LEU A 315 -27.29 16.97 20.03
CA LEU A 315 -26.26 16.11 19.44
C LEU A 315 -26.81 15.29 18.28
N GLN A 316 -26.05 15.23 17.19
CA GLN A 316 -26.20 14.25 16.13
C GLN A 316 -25.05 13.23 16.28
N VAL A 317 -25.39 11.94 16.37
CA VAL A 317 -24.41 10.86 16.53
C VAL A 317 -24.40 10.00 15.27
N GLU A 318 -23.22 9.87 14.68
CA GLU A 318 -22.94 9.08 13.48
C GLU A 318 -21.94 7.97 13.79
N GLN A 319 -22.22 6.76 13.31
CA GLN A 319 -21.25 5.66 13.30
C GLN A 319 -20.38 5.81 12.04
N VAL A 320 -19.11 6.16 12.22
CA VAL A 320 -18.16 6.36 11.13
C VAL A 320 -17.26 5.13 11.02
N PRO A 321 -17.30 4.38 9.90
CA PRO A 321 -16.42 3.25 9.71
C PRO A 321 -14.95 3.66 9.77
N PHE A 322 -14.11 2.86 10.43
CA PHE A 322 -12.67 2.95 10.22
C PHE A 322 -12.36 2.59 8.77
N GLY A 323 -11.54 3.39 8.11
CA GLY A 323 -11.02 3.09 6.78
C GLY A 323 -10.12 1.85 6.82
N ASN A 324 -9.95 1.19 5.67
CA ASN A 324 -8.98 0.11 5.54
C ASN A 324 -7.58 0.62 5.91
N PRO A 325 -6.79 -0.17 6.67
CA PRO A 325 -5.42 0.21 6.99
C PRO A 325 -4.61 0.42 5.71
N VAL A 326 -3.93 1.55 5.61
CA VAL A 326 -3.01 1.82 4.49
C VAL A 326 -1.70 1.12 4.83
N LEU A 327 -1.52 -0.09 4.30
CA LEU A 327 -0.26 -0.82 4.49
C LEU A 327 0.88 -0.12 3.74
N PRO A 328 2.12 -0.16 4.25
CA PRO A 328 3.25 0.25 3.45
C PRO A 328 3.39 -0.63 2.21
N VAL A 329 4.08 -0.11 1.21
CA VAL A 329 4.43 -0.84 -0.01
C VAL A 329 5.91 -1.17 0.07
N ALA A 330 6.23 -2.43 0.33
CA ALA A 330 7.59 -2.93 0.23
C ALA A 330 8.00 -2.98 -1.26
N SER A 331 9.11 -2.33 -1.61
CA SER A 331 9.65 -2.38 -2.96
C SER A 331 11.16 -2.38 -2.93
N PHE A 332 11.77 -3.28 -3.68
CA PHE A 332 13.20 -3.27 -3.92
C PHE A 332 13.59 -3.65 -5.34
N THR A 333 14.81 -3.26 -5.69
CA THR A 333 15.55 -3.70 -6.87
C THR A 333 16.82 -4.44 -6.43
N THR A 334 17.37 -5.26 -7.32
CA THR A 334 18.56 -6.06 -7.05
C THR A 334 19.53 -5.99 -8.23
N THR A 335 20.82 -5.90 -7.91
CA THR A 335 21.91 -6.06 -8.86
C THR A 335 22.87 -7.11 -8.35
N SER A 336 23.29 -8.05 -9.20
CA SER A 336 24.27 -9.10 -8.85
C SER A 336 25.55 -8.95 -9.66
N ASN A 337 26.68 -9.18 -9.00
CA ASN A 337 28.00 -9.31 -9.60
C ASN A 337 28.71 -10.51 -8.99
N ALA A 338 28.99 -11.52 -9.82
CA ALA A 338 29.49 -12.80 -9.36
C ALA A 338 28.61 -13.38 -8.22
N LEU A 339 29.21 -13.65 -7.07
CA LEU A 339 28.54 -14.16 -5.87
C LEU A 339 27.95 -13.07 -4.97
N SER A 340 28.12 -11.78 -5.29
CA SER A 340 27.63 -10.66 -4.48
C SER A 340 26.38 -10.04 -5.09
N ALA A 341 25.42 -9.68 -4.26
CA ALA A 341 24.22 -8.95 -4.64
C ALA A 341 24.07 -7.67 -3.79
N SER A 342 23.62 -6.59 -4.42
CA SER A 342 23.24 -5.34 -3.78
C SER A 342 21.75 -5.10 -3.96
N TYR A 343 21.11 -4.58 -2.93
CA TYR A 343 19.68 -4.30 -2.90
C TYR A 343 19.44 -2.81 -2.73
N ASN A 344 18.32 -2.34 -3.27
CA ASN A 344 17.87 -0.97 -3.04
C ASN A 344 16.36 -0.96 -2.82
N ALA A 345 15.94 -0.64 -1.59
CA ALA A 345 14.56 -0.52 -1.17
C ALA A 345 14.04 0.92 -1.09
N SER A 346 14.74 1.90 -1.65
CA SER A 346 14.35 3.32 -1.60
C SER A 346 13.02 3.62 -2.28
N GLY A 347 12.48 2.69 -3.06
CA GLY A 347 11.16 2.77 -3.66
C GLY A 347 10.02 2.31 -2.74
N SER A 348 10.33 1.90 -1.50
CA SER A 348 9.30 1.52 -0.52
C SER A 348 8.60 2.76 0.04
N THR A 349 7.30 2.66 0.28
CA THR A 349 6.48 3.76 0.80
C THR A 349 5.68 3.31 2.01
N GLY A 350 5.30 4.24 2.88
CA GLY A 350 4.45 3.98 4.05
C GLY A 350 3.75 5.26 4.48
N ALA A 351 2.63 5.14 5.21
CA ALA A 351 2.02 6.31 5.84
C ALA A 351 3.05 6.94 6.79
N GLY A 352 3.29 8.25 6.68
CA GLY A 352 4.36 8.94 7.43
C GLY A 352 5.80 8.54 7.08
N GLY A 353 6.00 7.71 6.05
CA GLY A 353 7.30 7.22 5.61
C GLY A 353 7.66 5.85 6.20
N VAL A 354 8.73 5.24 5.68
CA VAL A 354 9.22 3.94 6.17
C VAL A 354 10.22 4.14 7.31
N ALA A 355 9.90 3.62 8.49
CA ALA A 355 10.74 3.70 9.69
C ALA A 355 11.77 2.58 9.77
N GLU A 356 11.44 1.36 9.31
CA GLU A 356 12.32 0.20 9.40
C GLU A 356 12.37 -0.61 8.10
N TYR A 357 13.54 -1.16 7.81
CA TYR A 357 13.80 -2.09 6.69
C TYR A 357 14.53 -3.32 7.22
N SER A 358 13.92 -4.50 7.08
CA SER A 358 14.52 -5.78 7.44
C SER A 358 14.52 -6.75 6.26
N TRP A 359 15.55 -7.59 6.17
CA TRP A 359 15.82 -8.45 5.02
C TRP A 359 16.11 -9.87 5.44
N THR A 360 15.67 -10.83 4.62
CA THR A 360 16.16 -12.22 4.63
C THR A 360 16.65 -12.57 3.22
N PHE A 361 17.87 -13.10 3.10
CA PHE A 361 18.53 -13.26 1.79
C PHE A 361 18.34 -14.63 1.14
N GLY A 362 17.59 -15.54 1.78
CA GLY A 362 17.23 -16.86 1.24
C GLY A 362 18.24 -17.97 1.47
N ASP A 363 19.38 -17.68 2.11
CA ASP A 363 20.43 -18.64 2.49
C ASP A 363 20.56 -18.82 4.02
N GLY A 364 19.57 -18.31 4.77
CA GLY A 364 19.55 -18.29 6.24
C GLY A 364 20.14 -17.03 6.87
N SER A 365 20.72 -16.12 6.07
CA SER A 365 21.21 -14.83 6.55
C SER A 365 20.17 -13.70 6.46
N SER A 366 20.39 -12.63 7.23
CA SER A 366 19.50 -11.46 7.34
C SER A 366 20.26 -10.14 7.28
N GLY A 367 19.58 -9.04 6.95
CA GLY A 367 20.15 -7.69 6.92
C GLY A 367 19.14 -6.61 7.29
N THR A 368 19.60 -5.37 7.43
CA THR A 368 18.76 -4.20 7.70
C THR A 368 19.18 -3.00 6.85
N GLY A 369 18.30 -2.00 6.76
CA GLY A 369 18.57 -0.74 6.06
C GLY A 369 18.03 -0.70 4.63
N VAL A 370 18.07 0.49 4.03
CA VAL A 370 17.47 0.76 2.71
C VAL A 370 18.21 0.04 1.59
N SER A 371 19.55 -0.03 1.67
CA SER A 371 20.40 -0.54 0.59
C SER A 371 21.48 -1.50 1.09
N PRO A 372 21.11 -2.69 1.60
CA PRO A 372 22.10 -3.68 2.03
C PRO A 372 22.79 -4.33 0.83
N SER A 373 23.93 -4.97 1.09
CA SER A 373 24.58 -5.91 0.17
C SER A 373 24.83 -7.24 0.87
N HIS A 374 24.86 -8.32 0.11
CA HIS A 374 25.06 -9.67 0.61
C HIS A 374 25.93 -10.50 -0.35
N THR A 375 26.80 -11.36 0.19
CA THR A 375 27.64 -12.27 -0.62
C THR A 375 27.28 -13.71 -0.31
N TYR A 376 26.92 -14.45 -1.36
CA TYR A 376 26.50 -15.84 -1.27
C TYR A 376 27.69 -16.80 -1.33
N ALA A 377 27.61 -17.92 -0.60
CA ALA A 377 28.68 -18.92 -0.57
C ALA A 377 28.77 -19.76 -1.85
N ALA A 378 27.68 -19.86 -2.61
CA ALA A 378 27.61 -20.65 -3.84
C ALA A 378 26.80 -19.93 -4.91
N ALA A 379 27.05 -20.29 -6.17
CA ALA A 379 26.20 -19.88 -7.27
C ALA A 379 24.82 -20.52 -7.12
N GLY A 380 23.77 -19.76 -7.44
CA GLY A 380 22.40 -20.21 -7.29
C GLY A 380 21.39 -19.08 -7.35
N THR A 381 20.12 -19.45 -7.32
CA THR A 381 19.00 -18.50 -7.19
C THR A 381 18.48 -18.54 -5.76
N TYR A 382 18.40 -17.36 -5.14
CA TYR A 382 18.01 -17.19 -3.75
C TYR A 382 16.74 -16.33 -3.64
N SER A 383 15.85 -16.71 -2.73
CA SER A 383 14.60 -15.98 -2.44
C SER A 383 14.85 -14.92 -1.37
N VAL A 384 14.80 -13.65 -1.76
CA VAL A 384 15.09 -12.49 -0.91
C VAL A 384 13.79 -11.83 -0.50
N THR A 385 13.56 -11.65 0.80
CA THR A 385 12.37 -10.95 1.32
C THR A 385 12.78 -9.67 2.04
N LEU A 386 12.23 -8.55 1.60
CA LEU A 386 12.21 -7.28 2.30
C LEU A 386 10.92 -7.20 3.14
N THR A 387 11.03 -6.79 4.40
CA THR A 387 9.91 -6.35 5.23
C THR A 387 10.15 -4.89 5.63
N VAL A 388 9.20 -4.03 5.31
CA VAL A 388 9.20 -2.62 5.71
C VAL A 388 8.18 -2.39 6.81
N THR A 389 8.55 -1.52 7.75
CA THR A 389 7.64 -1.00 8.78
C THR A 389 7.53 0.50 8.57
N ASP A 390 6.32 1.03 8.45
CA ASP A 390 6.13 2.48 8.38
C ASP A 390 6.30 3.16 9.75
N SER A 391 6.31 4.50 9.77
CA SER A 391 6.40 5.27 11.02
C SER A 391 5.25 5.04 11.99
N HIS A 392 4.19 4.38 11.52
CA HIS A 392 2.98 4.08 12.25
C HIS A 392 2.92 2.61 12.69
N GLY A 393 3.98 1.83 12.46
CA GLY A 393 4.11 0.44 12.89
C GLY A 393 3.41 -0.58 11.99
N ALA A 394 2.79 -0.15 10.89
CA ALA A 394 2.23 -1.09 9.91
C ALA A 394 3.37 -1.72 9.10
N THR A 395 3.21 -3.00 8.78
CA THR A 395 4.25 -3.78 8.10
C THR A 395 3.76 -4.33 6.77
N ALA A 396 4.67 -4.43 5.81
CA ALA A 396 4.44 -5.14 4.56
C ALA A 396 5.74 -5.78 4.08
N SER A 397 5.61 -6.90 3.37
CA SER A 397 6.77 -7.62 2.83
C SER A 397 6.68 -7.79 1.32
N LYS A 398 7.84 -7.78 0.66
CA LYS A 398 8.01 -8.15 -0.75
C LYS A 398 9.08 -9.23 -0.84
N THR A 399 8.77 -10.31 -1.54
CA THR A 399 9.74 -11.35 -1.88
C THR A 399 10.09 -11.24 -3.35
N GLY A 400 11.39 -11.30 -3.67
CA GLY A 400 11.93 -11.37 -5.01
C GLY A 400 13.05 -12.42 -5.08
N SER A 401 13.55 -12.72 -6.28
CA SER A 401 14.66 -13.66 -6.45
C SER A 401 15.91 -12.94 -6.94
N VAL A 402 17.08 -13.36 -6.48
CA VAL A 402 18.37 -12.98 -7.06
C VAL A 402 19.10 -14.23 -7.54
N THR A 403 19.65 -14.18 -8.76
CA THR A 403 20.54 -15.23 -9.25
C THR A 403 21.96 -14.71 -9.23
N VAL A 404 22.81 -15.39 -8.48
CA VAL A 404 24.25 -15.11 -8.41
C VAL A 404 24.99 -16.25 -9.09
N ALA A 405 25.99 -15.90 -9.90
CA ALA A 405 26.73 -16.86 -10.69
C ALA A 405 28.21 -16.79 -10.32
N ALA A 406 28.87 -17.95 -10.27
CA ALA A 406 30.32 -17.94 -10.35
C ALA A 406 30.71 -17.42 -11.73
N VAL A 407 31.73 -16.56 -11.80
CA VAL A 407 32.19 -16.00 -13.08
C VAL A 407 32.64 -17.15 -13.98
N ALA A 408 31.97 -17.36 -15.12
CA ALA A 408 32.39 -18.33 -16.12
C ALA A 408 33.66 -17.83 -16.79
N SER A 409 34.70 -18.68 -16.85
CA SER A 409 35.93 -18.37 -17.58
C SER A 409 35.63 -18.14 -19.07
N GLY A 410 35.94 -16.95 -19.60
CA GLY A 410 35.65 -16.56 -20.98
C GLY A 410 36.47 -17.31 -22.05
N PRO A 411 36.19 -17.07 -23.35
CA PRO A 411 36.91 -17.68 -24.47
C PRO A 411 38.38 -17.26 -24.45
N GLY A 412 39.28 -18.19 -24.79
CA GLY A 412 40.72 -17.98 -24.64
C GLY A 412 41.31 -16.94 -25.59
N GLU A 413 42.37 -16.27 -25.14
CA GLU A 413 43.12 -15.26 -25.92
C GLU A 413 44.37 -15.89 -26.55
N ASP A 414 44.59 -15.65 -27.85
CA ASP A 414 45.77 -16.10 -28.60
C ASP A 414 46.93 -15.10 -28.47
N THR A 415 48.03 -15.54 -27.88
CA THR A 415 49.27 -14.76 -27.71
C THR A 415 50.39 -15.36 -28.55
N VAL A 416 51.01 -14.56 -29.42
CA VAL A 416 52.21 -14.98 -30.17
C VAL A 416 53.44 -14.97 -29.25
N VAL A 417 53.92 -16.16 -28.86
CA VAL A 417 55.05 -16.32 -27.93
C VAL A 417 56.40 -16.45 -28.66
N VAL A 418 56.39 -16.81 -29.95
CA VAL A 418 57.54 -16.68 -30.85
C VAL A 418 57.07 -16.05 -32.17
N PRO A 419 57.39 -14.76 -32.41
CA PRO A 419 57.06 -14.10 -33.67
C PRO A 419 57.84 -14.66 -34.86
N ALA A 420 57.32 -14.46 -36.07
CA ALA A 420 58.06 -14.75 -37.32
C ALA A 420 59.37 -13.98 -37.39
N LYS A 421 60.38 -14.55 -38.05
CA LYS A 421 61.70 -13.94 -38.21
C LYS A 421 62.42 -13.67 -36.89
N SER A 422 62.04 -14.36 -35.82
CA SER A 422 62.72 -14.32 -34.53
C SER A 422 64.19 -14.68 -34.67
N ALA A 423 65.03 -14.20 -33.76
CA ALA A 423 66.42 -14.63 -33.68
C ALA A 423 66.54 -16.06 -33.11
N TRP A 424 67.33 -16.91 -33.75
CA TRP A 424 67.58 -18.28 -33.30
C TRP A 424 69.07 -18.45 -33.02
N SER A 425 69.40 -19.16 -31.94
CA SER A 425 70.75 -19.73 -31.79
C SER A 425 70.85 -20.93 -32.72
N TRP A 426 71.87 -20.99 -33.56
CA TRP A 426 71.97 -21.98 -34.63
C TRP A 426 73.37 -22.57 -34.78
N ARG A 427 73.40 -23.82 -35.28
CA ARG A 427 74.61 -24.52 -35.71
C ARG A 427 74.38 -25.23 -37.04
N PHE A 428 75.38 -25.22 -37.88
CA PHE A 428 75.39 -25.90 -39.17
C PHE A 428 76.79 -26.49 -39.37
N ASP A 429 77.03 -27.65 -38.75
CA ASP A 429 78.34 -28.31 -38.64
C ASP A 429 78.23 -29.79 -39.02
N SER A 430 79.33 -30.40 -39.49
CA SER A 430 79.38 -31.81 -39.92
C SER A 430 79.35 -32.84 -38.77
N LYS A 431 78.95 -32.42 -37.56
CA LYS A 431 78.82 -33.25 -36.36
C LYS A 431 77.57 -32.84 -35.58
N ALA A 432 76.88 -33.82 -35.01
CA ALA A 432 75.74 -33.57 -34.13
C ALA A 432 76.13 -32.71 -32.91
N PRO A 433 75.21 -31.87 -32.40
CA PRO A 433 75.34 -31.25 -31.09
C PRO A 433 75.32 -32.27 -29.94
N ASP A 434 75.63 -31.80 -28.73
CA ASP A 434 75.45 -32.58 -27.50
C ASP A 434 74.02 -33.13 -27.39
N ALA A 435 73.83 -34.36 -26.91
CA ALA A 435 72.52 -35.02 -26.91
C ALA A 435 71.40 -34.25 -26.17
N ALA A 436 71.77 -33.42 -25.19
CA ALA A 436 70.86 -32.60 -24.39
C ALA A 436 70.54 -31.22 -25.02
N TRP A 437 71.03 -30.92 -26.23
CA TRP A 437 70.89 -29.61 -26.87
C TRP A 437 69.45 -29.09 -26.97
N LYS A 438 68.47 -30.00 -26.98
CA LYS A 438 67.03 -29.72 -27.08
C LYS A 438 66.30 -29.60 -25.74
N ASN A 439 66.96 -29.88 -24.62
CA ASN A 439 66.34 -29.95 -23.29
C ASN A 439 66.06 -28.55 -22.68
N PRO A 440 65.10 -28.44 -21.73
CA PRO A 440 64.90 -27.22 -20.96
C PRO A 440 66.19 -26.90 -20.19
N GLY A 441 66.77 -25.72 -20.43
CA GLY A 441 67.97 -25.27 -19.71
C GLY A 441 69.31 -25.47 -20.41
N TYR A 442 69.36 -26.06 -21.62
CA TYR A 442 70.61 -26.08 -22.40
C TYR A 442 71.13 -24.65 -22.65
N ASP A 443 72.44 -24.46 -22.51
CA ASP A 443 73.10 -23.19 -22.80
C ASP A 443 73.66 -23.19 -24.22
N ALA A 444 72.95 -22.50 -25.11
CA ALA A 444 73.35 -22.30 -26.51
C ALA A 444 74.10 -20.96 -26.73
N SER A 445 74.61 -20.32 -25.68
CA SER A 445 75.35 -19.05 -25.78
C SER A 445 76.60 -19.16 -26.67
N GLY A 446 77.19 -20.34 -26.78
CA GLY A 446 78.32 -20.64 -27.68
C GLY A 446 77.93 -20.89 -29.15
N TRP A 447 76.64 -20.90 -29.48
CA TRP A 447 76.17 -21.08 -30.86
C TRP A 447 76.11 -19.72 -31.58
N LYS A 448 76.11 -19.74 -32.92
CA LYS A 448 75.87 -18.52 -33.70
C LYS A 448 74.42 -18.07 -33.49
N SER A 449 74.12 -16.78 -33.67
CA SER A 449 72.75 -16.26 -33.55
C SER A 449 72.40 -15.37 -34.73
N GLY A 450 71.14 -15.39 -35.15
CA GLY A 450 70.67 -14.54 -36.25
C GLY A 450 69.15 -14.61 -36.43
N ALA A 451 68.58 -13.57 -37.04
CA ALA A 451 67.15 -13.48 -37.35
C ALA A 451 66.72 -14.50 -38.42
N GLY A 452 65.55 -15.09 -38.23
CA GLY A 452 64.87 -15.83 -39.29
C GLY A 452 64.51 -14.90 -40.47
N VAL A 453 64.34 -15.41 -41.69
CA VAL A 453 64.49 -16.80 -42.12
C VAL A 453 65.97 -17.16 -42.20
N LEU A 454 66.39 -18.25 -41.54
CA LEU A 454 67.78 -18.74 -41.53
C LEU A 454 67.99 -19.72 -42.69
N GLY A 455 69.06 -19.60 -43.46
CA GLY A 455 69.24 -20.47 -44.63
C GLY A 455 70.38 -20.08 -45.55
N TYR A 456 70.40 -20.56 -46.78
CA TYR A 456 71.27 -20.08 -47.86
C TYR A 456 70.57 -20.21 -49.23
N GLY A 457 71.09 -19.50 -50.24
CA GLY A 457 70.66 -19.67 -51.63
C GLY A 457 69.24 -19.21 -51.99
N SER A 458 68.50 -18.59 -51.06
CA SER A 458 67.15 -18.07 -51.29
C SER A 458 67.07 -16.56 -51.05
N ALA A 459 66.15 -15.88 -51.74
CA ALA A 459 65.83 -14.48 -51.46
C ALA A 459 65.06 -14.33 -50.13
N GLY A 460 65.26 -13.22 -49.41
CA GLY A 460 64.51 -12.91 -48.19
C GLY A 460 65.02 -13.58 -46.90
N LEU A 461 66.23 -14.16 -46.93
CA LEU A 461 66.89 -14.69 -45.74
C LEU A 461 67.30 -13.55 -44.79
N GLY A 462 66.98 -13.71 -43.50
CA GLY A 462 67.45 -12.83 -42.43
C GLY A 462 68.89 -13.17 -42.01
N THR A 463 69.27 -14.44 -42.10
CA THR A 463 70.61 -14.92 -41.73
C THR A 463 71.09 -15.99 -42.70
N ASN A 464 72.29 -15.79 -43.25
CA ASN A 464 72.97 -16.83 -44.02
C ASN A 464 73.68 -17.82 -43.07
N ILE A 465 73.32 -19.10 -43.13
CA ILE A 465 73.90 -20.15 -42.26
C ILE A 465 75.01 -20.96 -42.95
N ASP A 466 75.21 -20.80 -44.26
CA ASP A 466 76.32 -21.45 -44.97
C ASP A 466 77.64 -20.71 -44.69
N VAL A 467 78.40 -21.28 -43.77
CA VAL A 467 79.68 -20.73 -43.31
C VAL A 467 80.89 -21.34 -44.02
N SER A 468 80.71 -22.43 -44.79
CA SER A 468 81.79 -23.12 -45.51
C SER A 468 81.83 -22.78 -47.00
N GLY A 469 80.71 -22.32 -47.58
CA GLY A 469 80.61 -21.74 -48.92
C GLY A 469 80.87 -22.71 -50.08
N THR A 470 81.09 -24.00 -49.82
CA THR A 470 81.44 -24.99 -50.84
C THR A 470 80.29 -25.99 -51.04
N PRO A 471 79.57 -25.97 -52.18
CA PRO A 471 78.36 -26.78 -52.45
C PRO A 471 78.49 -28.32 -52.43
N GLY A 472 79.58 -28.90 -51.94
CA GLY A 472 79.76 -30.36 -51.81
C GLY A 472 80.24 -30.82 -50.43
N THR A 473 80.55 -29.89 -49.52
CA THR A 473 81.03 -30.19 -48.16
C THR A 473 80.09 -29.66 -47.07
N ARG A 474 78.89 -29.22 -47.46
CA ARG A 474 77.87 -28.71 -46.54
C ARG A 474 77.40 -29.81 -45.60
N PRO A 475 77.25 -29.50 -44.29
CA PRO A 475 76.56 -30.35 -43.35
C PRO A 475 75.16 -30.72 -43.84
N LEU A 476 74.72 -31.94 -43.50
CA LEU A 476 73.36 -32.41 -43.83
C LEU A 476 72.30 -31.87 -42.90
N ALA A 477 72.66 -31.46 -41.68
CA ALA A 477 71.73 -31.02 -40.67
C ALA A 477 72.06 -29.62 -40.14
N GLY A 478 71.03 -28.78 -39.96
CA GLY A 478 71.10 -27.51 -39.26
C GLY A 478 70.26 -27.55 -38.00
N TYR A 479 70.77 -26.98 -36.90
CA TYR A 479 70.17 -27.05 -35.58
C TYR A 479 69.82 -25.65 -35.09
N PHE A 480 68.64 -25.47 -34.52
CA PHE A 480 68.10 -24.19 -34.09
C PHE A 480 67.48 -24.31 -32.70
N ILE A 481 67.76 -23.36 -31.82
CA ILE A 481 67.19 -23.30 -30.48
C ILE A 481 66.79 -21.88 -30.11
N ARG A 482 65.63 -21.75 -29.47
CA ARG A 482 65.11 -20.50 -28.92
C ARG A 482 64.37 -20.75 -27.62
N LYS A 483 64.55 -19.83 -26.67
CA LYS A 483 63.80 -19.80 -25.41
C LYS A 483 62.60 -18.86 -25.54
N PHE A 484 61.47 -19.21 -24.92
CA PHE A 484 60.28 -18.37 -24.81
C PHE A 484 59.69 -18.47 -23.40
N ALA A 485 58.99 -17.42 -22.96
CA ALA A 485 58.38 -17.38 -21.64
C ALA A 485 56.88 -17.75 -21.71
N VAL A 486 56.40 -18.45 -20.67
CA VAL A 486 54.99 -18.72 -20.42
C VAL A 486 54.67 -18.26 -18.99
N ASP A 487 53.80 -17.28 -18.84
CA ASP A 487 53.52 -16.67 -17.52
C ASP A 487 52.78 -17.60 -16.57
N ASN A 488 51.86 -18.42 -17.10
CA ASN A 488 51.15 -19.44 -16.35
C ASN A 488 50.83 -20.63 -17.26
N ALA A 489 51.61 -21.72 -17.14
CA ALA A 489 51.41 -22.90 -17.98
C ALA A 489 50.04 -23.56 -17.78
N SER A 490 49.47 -23.50 -16.58
CA SER A 490 48.14 -24.04 -16.28
C SER A 490 47.00 -23.27 -16.94
N ALA A 491 47.27 -22.04 -17.41
CA ALA A 491 46.29 -21.23 -18.15
C ALA A 491 46.37 -21.49 -19.67
N VAL A 492 47.41 -22.15 -20.19
CA VAL A 492 47.55 -22.41 -21.62
C VAL A 492 46.69 -23.61 -22.02
N THR A 493 45.70 -23.37 -22.88
CA THR A 493 44.78 -24.39 -23.38
C THR A 493 45.23 -24.98 -24.73
N LYS A 494 46.05 -24.23 -25.48
CA LYS A 494 46.65 -24.69 -26.75
C LYS A 494 48.00 -24.02 -27.00
N LEU A 495 48.97 -24.74 -27.58
CA LEU A 495 50.17 -24.17 -28.19
C LEU A 495 50.32 -24.72 -29.61
N SER A 496 50.34 -23.84 -30.61
CA SER A 496 50.52 -24.19 -32.01
C SER A 496 51.85 -23.65 -32.52
N LEU A 497 52.66 -24.51 -33.13
CA LEU A 497 53.87 -24.12 -33.86
C LEU A 497 53.60 -24.12 -35.35
N ARG A 498 54.20 -23.18 -36.07
CA ARG A 498 54.16 -23.11 -37.54
C ARG A 498 55.58 -22.90 -38.02
N THR A 499 56.14 -23.88 -38.74
CA THR A 499 57.52 -23.86 -39.23
C THR A 499 57.57 -23.87 -40.76
N VAL A 500 58.47 -23.07 -41.31
CA VAL A 500 58.83 -23.04 -42.72
C VAL A 500 60.21 -23.65 -42.82
N ALA A 501 60.29 -24.87 -43.37
CA ALA A 501 61.56 -25.56 -43.58
C ALA A 501 61.61 -26.11 -45.00
N ASP A 502 62.72 -25.86 -45.69
CA ASP A 502 62.87 -26.14 -47.11
C ASP A 502 62.80 -27.63 -47.45
N ASP A 503 63.58 -28.46 -46.75
CA ASP A 503 63.61 -29.92 -46.96
C ASP A 503 62.91 -30.62 -45.77
N GLY A 504 63.67 -31.33 -44.92
CA GLY A 504 63.14 -32.03 -43.75
C GLY A 504 63.25 -31.20 -42.48
N VAL A 505 62.31 -31.35 -41.54
CA VAL A 505 62.38 -30.73 -40.22
C VAL A 505 61.88 -31.66 -39.12
N VAL A 506 62.55 -31.63 -37.97
CA VAL A 506 62.10 -32.25 -36.71
C VAL A 506 62.07 -31.17 -35.64
N VAL A 507 60.96 -31.05 -34.90
CA VAL A 507 60.73 -30.00 -33.90
C VAL A 507 60.57 -30.61 -32.51
N PHE A 508 61.20 -29.98 -31.54
CA PHE A 508 61.20 -30.37 -30.14
C PHE A 508 60.71 -29.22 -29.25
N VAL A 509 59.92 -29.54 -28.24
CA VAL A 509 59.57 -28.62 -27.14
C VAL A 509 60.02 -29.26 -25.85
N ASN A 510 60.84 -28.54 -25.08
CA ASN A 510 61.33 -28.98 -23.79
C ASN A 510 61.94 -30.42 -23.84
N GLY A 511 62.74 -30.69 -24.86
CA GLY A 511 63.44 -31.97 -25.06
C GLY A 511 62.60 -33.08 -25.71
N THR A 512 61.29 -32.90 -25.83
CA THR A 512 60.37 -33.88 -26.41
C THR A 512 60.09 -33.56 -27.87
N GLU A 513 60.16 -34.56 -28.75
CA GLU A 513 59.79 -34.37 -30.15
C GLU A 513 58.27 -34.18 -30.28
N VAL A 514 57.85 -33.05 -30.84
CA VAL A 514 56.43 -32.69 -30.98
C VAL A 514 55.91 -32.89 -32.39
N GLY A 515 56.80 -32.97 -33.38
CA GLY A 515 56.44 -33.28 -34.75
C GLY A 515 57.63 -33.19 -35.70
N ARG A 516 57.51 -33.85 -36.84
CA ARG A 516 58.46 -33.79 -37.95
C ARG A 516 57.72 -33.77 -39.29
N SER A 517 58.36 -33.22 -40.32
CA SER A 517 57.85 -33.21 -41.69
C SER A 517 58.96 -33.53 -42.68
N ASN A 518 58.62 -34.24 -43.76
CA ASN A 518 59.54 -34.63 -44.82
C ASN A 518 60.81 -35.36 -44.29
N MET A 519 60.65 -36.16 -43.23
CA MET A 519 61.71 -36.94 -42.59
C MET A 519 61.29 -38.42 -42.52
N PRO A 520 62.24 -39.37 -42.67
CA PRO A 520 61.92 -40.79 -42.58
C PRO A 520 61.41 -41.18 -41.18
N ALA A 521 60.67 -42.28 -41.12
CA ALA A 521 60.30 -42.91 -39.87
C ALA A 521 61.55 -43.53 -39.20
N GLY A 522 61.59 -43.51 -37.86
CA GLY A 522 62.69 -44.05 -37.07
C GLY A 522 63.69 -42.99 -36.57
N PRO A 523 64.83 -43.43 -36.00
CA PRO A 523 65.84 -42.55 -35.42
C PRO A 523 66.42 -41.59 -36.46
N VAL A 524 66.42 -40.29 -36.16
CA VAL A 524 67.08 -39.26 -36.96
C VAL A 524 68.44 -38.96 -36.35
N THR A 525 69.44 -38.96 -37.22
CA THR A 525 70.83 -38.61 -36.93
C THR A 525 71.27 -37.48 -37.85
N PHE A 526 72.38 -36.80 -37.53
CA PHE A 526 72.92 -35.70 -38.34
C PHE A 526 73.27 -36.07 -39.80
N ASN A 527 73.30 -37.37 -40.15
CA ASN A 527 73.51 -37.88 -41.52
C ASN A 527 72.23 -38.35 -42.22
N THR A 528 71.07 -38.13 -41.61
CA THR A 528 69.78 -38.55 -42.18
C THR A 528 69.36 -37.54 -43.23
N TYR A 529 68.97 -38.02 -44.41
CA TYR A 529 68.41 -37.17 -45.46
C TYR A 529 66.92 -36.92 -45.22
N ALA A 530 66.44 -35.77 -45.67
CA ALA A 530 65.02 -35.55 -45.88
C ALA A 530 64.45 -36.55 -46.90
N SER A 531 63.14 -36.82 -46.86
CA SER A 531 62.51 -37.85 -47.70
C SER A 531 62.27 -37.40 -49.15
N SER A 532 62.22 -36.08 -49.40
CA SER A 532 62.04 -35.48 -50.71
C SER A 532 62.63 -34.07 -50.76
N THR A 533 62.88 -33.54 -51.96
CA THR A 533 63.27 -32.13 -52.14
C THR A 533 62.04 -31.23 -52.01
N THR A 534 62.15 -30.14 -51.28
CA THR A 534 61.19 -29.02 -51.36
C THR A 534 61.99 -27.71 -51.56
N ASN A 535 61.34 -26.65 -52.04
CA ASN A 535 62.00 -25.34 -52.23
C ASN A 535 61.40 -24.28 -51.28
N THR A 536 62.19 -23.26 -50.92
CA THR A 536 61.80 -22.21 -49.95
C THR A 536 60.43 -21.58 -50.25
N ALA A 537 60.08 -21.38 -51.53
CA ALA A 537 58.78 -20.81 -51.90
C ALA A 537 57.61 -21.77 -51.60
N THR A 538 57.81 -23.06 -51.84
CA THR A 538 56.82 -24.12 -51.55
C THR A 538 56.65 -24.32 -50.04
N ALA A 539 57.76 -24.32 -49.30
CA ALA A 539 57.75 -24.40 -47.83
C ALA A 539 57.07 -23.17 -47.19
N ALA A 540 57.28 -21.98 -47.74
CA ALA A 540 56.61 -20.75 -47.27
C ALA A 540 55.10 -20.75 -47.57
N ALA A 541 54.69 -21.30 -48.71
CA ALA A 541 53.28 -21.45 -49.09
C ALA A 541 52.56 -22.55 -48.28
N ASN A 542 53.27 -23.62 -47.90
CA ASN A 542 52.73 -24.78 -47.18
C ASN A 542 53.53 -25.05 -45.89
N PRO A 543 53.45 -24.16 -44.89
CA PRO A 543 54.17 -24.30 -43.64
C PRO A 543 53.64 -25.50 -42.84
N VAL A 544 54.53 -26.15 -42.10
CA VAL A 544 54.18 -27.28 -41.23
C VAL A 544 53.60 -26.73 -39.93
N VAL A 545 52.37 -27.13 -39.59
CA VAL A 545 51.71 -26.77 -38.34
C VAL A 545 51.75 -27.95 -37.38
N ILE A 546 52.18 -27.72 -36.14
CA ILE A 546 52.32 -28.74 -35.09
C ILE A 546 51.59 -28.25 -33.85
N ASP A 547 50.57 -28.99 -33.41
CA ASP A 547 49.95 -28.79 -32.11
C ASP A 547 50.81 -29.44 -31.03
N VAL A 548 51.20 -28.65 -30.03
CA VAL A 548 52.07 -29.09 -28.93
C VAL A 548 51.22 -29.49 -27.73
N PRO A 549 51.42 -30.68 -27.14
CA PRO A 549 50.79 -31.04 -25.87
C PRO A 549 51.15 -30.03 -24.79
N VAL A 550 50.15 -29.32 -24.26
CA VAL A 550 50.36 -28.25 -23.26
C VAL A 550 50.98 -28.77 -21.95
N SER A 551 50.88 -30.08 -21.68
CA SER A 551 51.55 -30.75 -20.56
C SER A 551 53.09 -30.71 -20.64
N LEU A 552 53.65 -30.37 -21.80
CA LEU A 552 55.10 -30.16 -21.95
C LEU A 552 55.55 -28.78 -21.47
N LEU A 553 54.62 -27.84 -21.23
CA LEU A 553 54.94 -26.47 -20.83
C LEU A 553 55.14 -26.37 -19.32
N VAL A 554 56.05 -25.51 -18.92
CA VAL A 554 56.25 -25.10 -17.53
C VAL A 554 56.08 -23.59 -17.39
N THR A 555 55.60 -23.13 -16.24
CA THR A 555 55.59 -21.70 -15.93
C THR A 555 57.02 -21.18 -15.91
N GLY A 556 57.26 -20.05 -16.58
CA GLY A 556 58.58 -19.48 -16.80
C GLY A 556 59.16 -19.84 -18.17
N THR A 557 60.46 -20.18 -18.20
CA THR A 557 61.21 -20.35 -19.46
C THR A 557 61.01 -21.75 -20.05
N ASN A 558 60.64 -21.79 -21.32
CA ASN A 558 60.49 -22.98 -22.14
C ASN A 558 61.47 -22.93 -23.33
N THR A 559 61.81 -24.08 -23.90
CA THR A 559 62.72 -24.23 -25.04
C THR A 559 61.98 -24.80 -26.25
N ILE A 560 62.08 -24.13 -27.40
CA ILE A 560 61.77 -24.72 -28.72
C ILE A 560 63.10 -24.99 -29.42
N ALA A 561 63.25 -26.19 -29.95
CA ALA A 561 64.39 -26.63 -30.74
C ALA A 561 63.90 -27.22 -32.07
N ALA A 562 64.69 -27.09 -33.12
CA ALA A 562 64.42 -27.72 -34.41
C ALA A 562 65.71 -28.16 -35.09
N GLU A 563 65.67 -29.27 -35.81
CA GLU A 563 66.71 -29.66 -36.76
C GLU A 563 66.11 -29.71 -38.16
N ILE A 564 66.81 -29.12 -39.14
CA ILE A 564 66.49 -29.28 -40.55
C ILE A 564 67.49 -30.21 -41.21
N HIS A 565 67.04 -30.96 -42.21
CA HIS A 565 67.86 -31.93 -42.94
C HIS A 565 67.75 -31.70 -44.43
N LEU A 566 68.89 -31.68 -45.14
CA LEU A 566 68.92 -31.57 -46.59
C LEU A 566 68.45 -32.88 -47.24
N ASN A 567 67.84 -32.84 -48.42
CA ASN A 567 67.56 -34.05 -49.20
C ASN A 567 68.79 -34.57 -49.97
N TYR A 568 69.77 -33.70 -50.27
CA TYR A 568 71.07 -34.07 -50.84
C TYR A 568 72.13 -32.97 -50.56
N HIS A 569 73.42 -33.33 -50.51
CA HIS A 569 74.51 -32.40 -50.11
C HIS A 569 74.65 -31.15 -50.97
N GLY A 570 74.35 -31.27 -52.27
CA GLY A 570 74.54 -30.20 -53.26
C GLY A 570 73.33 -29.29 -53.43
N THR A 571 72.39 -29.27 -52.48
CA THR A 571 71.20 -28.42 -52.62
C THR A 571 71.60 -26.96 -52.76
N ALA A 572 70.91 -26.27 -53.67
CA ALA A 572 71.18 -24.87 -53.99
C ALA A 572 70.75 -23.96 -52.83
N ASN A 573 69.78 -24.39 -52.03
CA ASN A 573 69.18 -23.62 -50.96
C ASN A 573 68.74 -24.49 -49.77
N VAL A 574 68.59 -23.81 -48.64
CA VAL A 574 67.85 -24.31 -47.48
C VAL A 574 67.27 -23.10 -46.75
N SER A 575 66.16 -23.28 -46.04
CA SER A 575 65.56 -22.23 -45.20
C SER A 575 64.88 -22.82 -43.96
N PHE A 576 64.84 -22.03 -42.89
CA PHE A 576 64.19 -22.30 -41.61
C PHE A 576 63.63 -21.02 -40.99
N ASP A 577 62.36 -21.04 -40.59
CA ASP A 577 61.75 -20.09 -39.64
C ASP A 577 60.63 -20.79 -38.87
N LEU A 578 60.35 -20.37 -37.63
CA LEU A 578 59.31 -20.98 -36.81
C LEU A 578 58.62 -19.94 -35.93
N THR A 579 57.28 -19.95 -35.95
CA THR A 579 56.42 -19.16 -35.07
C THR A 579 55.67 -20.03 -34.07
N ALA A 580 55.36 -19.48 -32.91
CA ALA A 580 54.59 -20.16 -31.86
C ALA A 580 53.49 -19.25 -31.31
N THR A 581 52.26 -19.77 -31.21
CA THR A 581 51.09 -19.08 -30.66
C THR A 581 50.47 -19.92 -29.54
N ALA A 582 50.31 -19.31 -28.36
CA ALA A 582 49.69 -19.92 -27.19
C ALA A 582 48.29 -19.33 -26.96
N THR A 583 47.27 -20.17 -26.79
CA THR A 583 45.92 -19.77 -26.39
C THR A 583 45.78 -19.91 -24.88
N THR A 584 45.50 -18.84 -24.17
CA THR A 584 45.29 -18.87 -22.70
C THR A 584 43.81 -18.81 -22.36
N SER A 585 43.35 -19.49 -21.29
CA SER A 585 42.02 -19.24 -20.72
C SER A 585 41.93 -17.78 -20.29
N GLY A 586 41.07 -16.99 -20.93
CA GLY A 586 41.08 -15.52 -20.87
C GLY A 586 41.08 -14.99 -19.44
N GLY A 587 42.19 -14.36 -19.04
CA GLY A 587 42.40 -13.79 -17.70
C GLY A 587 43.02 -12.40 -17.70
N GLY A 588 43.09 -11.69 -18.85
CA GLY A 588 43.89 -10.47 -18.94
C GLY A 588 43.48 -9.46 -20.00
N GLY A 589 42.23 -9.01 -20.03
CA GLY A 589 41.82 -7.85 -20.83
C GLY A 589 40.43 -7.36 -20.43
N GLY A 590 40.28 -6.06 -20.15
CA GLY A 590 39.08 -5.48 -19.52
C GLY A 590 37.75 -5.75 -20.26
N PRO A 591 36.62 -5.73 -19.54
CA PRO A 591 35.33 -6.19 -20.04
C PRO A 591 34.75 -5.24 -21.10
N VAL A 592 34.26 -5.80 -22.22
CA VAL A 592 33.00 -5.26 -22.76
C VAL A 592 31.89 -5.80 -21.86
N THR A 593 31.60 -5.05 -20.81
CA THR A 593 30.57 -5.35 -19.83
C THR A 593 29.22 -5.49 -20.55
N ASN A 594 28.61 -6.69 -20.52
CA ASN A 594 27.21 -6.84 -20.95
C ASN A 594 26.34 -5.89 -20.12
N LYS A 595 25.61 -5.01 -20.79
CA LYS A 595 24.75 -4.03 -20.13
C LYS A 595 23.35 -4.62 -20.00
N SER A 596 22.78 -4.56 -18.80
CA SER A 596 21.40 -5.01 -18.60
C SER A 596 20.42 -4.30 -19.55
N PRO A 597 19.42 -5.02 -20.08
CA PRO A 597 18.39 -4.40 -20.88
C PRO A 597 17.51 -3.48 -20.03
N VAL A 598 16.82 -2.54 -20.68
CA VAL A 598 15.91 -1.57 -20.06
C VAL A 598 14.47 -2.00 -20.33
N ALA A 599 13.78 -2.48 -19.29
CA ALA A 599 12.34 -2.79 -19.35
C ALA A 599 11.50 -1.50 -19.34
N LYS A 600 10.52 -1.41 -20.22
CA LYS A 600 9.52 -0.33 -20.27
C LYS A 600 8.16 -0.89 -20.67
N PHE A 601 7.09 -0.46 -20.01
CA PHE A 601 5.74 -0.79 -20.45
C PHE A 601 4.70 0.30 -20.21
N THR A 602 3.58 0.18 -20.93
CA THR A 602 2.34 0.92 -20.70
C THR A 602 1.19 -0.03 -20.40
N SER A 603 0.14 0.47 -19.77
CA SER A 603 -1.07 -0.31 -19.47
C SER A 603 -2.35 0.47 -19.76
N SER A 604 -3.42 -0.26 -20.06
CA SER A 604 -4.78 0.27 -20.21
C SER A 604 -5.76 -0.63 -19.47
N VAL A 605 -6.81 -0.05 -18.87
CA VAL A 605 -7.72 -0.78 -17.98
C VAL A 605 -9.17 -0.55 -18.35
N SER A 606 -9.99 -1.60 -18.30
CA SER A 606 -11.44 -1.55 -18.47
C SER A 606 -12.12 -2.50 -17.48
N GLY A 607 -12.78 -1.93 -16.46
CA GLY A 607 -13.31 -2.71 -15.33
C GLY A 607 -12.19 -3.50 -14.66
N LEU A 608 -12.37 -4.83 -14.59
CA LEU A 608 -11.38 -5.77 -14.04
C LEU A 608 -10.33 -6.25 -15.06
N ALA A 609 -10.42 -5.85 -16.33
CA ALA A 609 -9.48 -6.26 -17.36
C ALA A 609 -8.36 -5.22 -17.56
N ALA A 610 -7.11 -5.67 -17.63
CA ALA A 610 -5.95 -4.87 -17.98
C ALA A 610 -5.27 -5.41 -19.25
N SER A 611 -4.78 -4.51 -20.09
CA SER A 611 -3.89 -4.81 -21.22
C SER A 611 -2.56 -4.11 -21.01
N VAL A 612 -1.46 -4.79 -21.32
CA VAL A 612 -0.10 -4.34 -21.07
C VAL A 612 0.74 -4.46 -22.34
N ASP A 613 1.61 -3.47 -22.57
CA ASP A 613 2.46 -3.38 -23.76
C ASP A 613 3.89 -3.00 -23.37
N GLY A 614 4.81 -3.95 -23.56
CA GLY A 614 6.23 -3.84 -23.24
C GLY A 614 7.12 -3.46 -24.42
N SER A 615 6.56 -3.14 -25.59
CA SER A 615 7.30 -2.88 -26.84
C SER A 615 8.33 -1.75 -26.77
N ALA A 616 8.22 -0.86 -25.78
CA ALA A 616 9.16 0.23 -25.56
C ALA A 616 10.48 -0.21 -24.86
N SER A 617 10.62 -1.48 -24.52
CA SER A 617 11.83 -2.05 -23.91
C SER A 617 12.98 -2.13 -24.92
N SER A 618 14.22 -2.00 -24.44
CA SER A 618 15.42 -1.94 -25.31
C SER A 618 16.64 -2.55 -24.66
N ASP A 619 17.57 -3.07 -25.45
CA ASP A 619 18.88 -3.55 -25.00
C ASP A 619 20.02 -2.64 -25.52
N PRO A 620 20.86 -2.03 -24.67
CA PRO A 620 21.91 -1.09 -25.10
C PRO A 620 23.05 -1.67 -25.94
N ASP A 621 23.33 -2.97 -25.84
CA ASP A 621 24.44 -3.64 -26.53
C ASP A 621 24.05 -4.93 -27.25
N GLY A 622 22.74 -5.19 -27.37
CA GLY A 622 22.22 -6.38 -28.01
C GLY A 622 20.74 -6.31 -28.39
N SER A 623 20.03 -7.41 -28.17
CA SER A 623 18.62 -7.62 -28.51
C SER A 623 17.87 -8.36 -27.41
N LEU A 624 16.58 -8.10 -27.28
CA LEU A 624 15.73 -8.76 -26.27
C LEU A 624 15.30 -10.15 -26.76
N ALA A 625 15.62 -11.17 -25.97
CA ALA A 625 15.29 -12.57 -26.20
C ALA A 625 13.87 -12.95 -25.69
N SER A 626 13.40 -12.36 -24.58
CA SER A 626 12.08 -12.72 -24.01
C SER A 626 11.42 -11.63 -23.17
N TYR A 627 10.08 -11.70 -23.05
CA TYR A 627 9.21 -10.87 -22.21
C TYR A 627 8.37 -11.75 -21.30
N ALA A 628 8.45 -11.52 -19.99
CA ALA A 628 7.65 -12.20 -18.98
C ALA A 628 6.89 -11.19 -18.12
N TRP A 629 5.60 -11.44 -17.92
CA TRP A 629 4.70 -10.62 -17.13
C TRP A 629 4.33 -11.32 -15.82
N ASP A 630 4.32 -10.58 -14.74
CA ASP A 630 3.66 -10.92 -13.48
C ASP A 630 2.58 -9.87 -13.23
N TYR A 631 1.33 -10.30 -13.10
CA TYR A 631 0.20 -9.37 -12.98
C TYR A 631 -0.03 -8.88 -11.55
N GLY A 632 0.73 -9.38 -10.56
CA GLY A 632 0.60 -8.97 -9.16
C GLY A 632 -0.51 -9.69 -8.39
N ASP A 633 -1.16 -10.69 -9.00
CA ASP A 633 -2.20 -11.54 -8.39
C ASP A 633 -1.85 -13.05 -8.44
N GLN A 634 -0.55 -13.36 -8.48
CA GLN A 634 0.03 -14.70 -8.63
C GLN A 634 -0.14 -15.35 -10.01
N THR A 635 -0.77 -14.64 -10.96
CA THR A 635 -0.85 -15.10 -12.35
C THR A 635 0.26 -14.46 -13.20
N LYS A 636 0.63 -15.14 -14.29
CA LYS A 636 1.75 -14.78 -15.15
C LYS A 636 1.35 -14.77 -16.62
N GLY A 637 2.07 -13.99 -17.42
CA GLY A 637 1.92 -13.92 -18.87
C GLY A 637 3.27 -13.85 -19.58
N THR A 638 3.26 -13.95 -20.90
CA THR A 638 4.46 -13.84 -21.75
C THR A 638 4.14 -13.09 -23.03
N GLY A 639 5.17 -12.60 -23.71
CA GLY A 639 5.06 -11.91 -24.99
C GLY A 639 5.13 -10.39 -24.86
N THR A 640 5.38 -9.70 -25.97
CA THR A 640 5.59 -8.24 -25.96
C THR A 640 4.35 -7.46 -25.53
N THR A 641 3.15 -7.99 -25.82
CA THR A 641 1.86 -7.48 -25.33
C THR A 641 1.08 -8.61 -24.67
N ALA A 642 0.30 -8.32 -23.63
CA ALA A 642 -0.56 -9.30 -23.00
C ALA A 642 -1.84 -8.66 -22.40
N ALA A 643 -2.84 -9.49 -22.09
CA ALA A 643 -4.07 -9.07 -21.43
C ALA A 643 -4.38 -10.00 -20.25
N HIS A 644 -4.93 -9.44 -19.17
CA HIS A 644 -5.26 -10.15 -17.94
C HIS A 644 -6.56 -9.63 -17.35
N THR A 645 -7.33 -10.48 -16.67
CA THR A 645 -8.56 -10.09 -15.96
C THR A 645 -8.46 -10.49 -14.51
N TYR A 646 -8.55 -9.51 -13.62
CA TYR A 646 -8.44 -9.68 -12.18
C TYR A 646 -9.75 -10.18 -11.57
N ALA A 647 -9.66 -10.94 -10.48
CA ALA A 647 -10.83 -11.45 -9.77
C ALA A 647 -11.54 -10.39 -8.91
N ALA A 648 -10.83 -9.33 -8.52
CA ALA A 648 -11.34 -8.28 -7.63
C ALA A 648 -10.84 -6.88 -8.05
N ALA A 649 -11.54 -5.85 -7.60
CA ALA A 649 -11.05 -4.47 -7.70
C ALA A 649 -9.78 -4.31 -6.86
N GLY A 650 -8.82 -3.52 -7.34
CA GLY A 650 -7.61 -3.22 -6.59
C GLY A 650 -6.53 -2.58 -7.45
N THR A 651 -5.48 -2.14 -6.79
CA THR A 651 -4.23 -1.73 -7.45
C THR A 651 -3.27 -2.90 -7.41
N TYR A 652 -2.91 -3.39 -8.58
CA TYR A 652 -2.00 -4.53 -8.75
C TYR A 652 -0.64 -4.04 -9.24
N SER A 653 0.44 -4.57 -8.68
CA SER A 653 1.80 -4.24 -9.11
C SER A 653 2.19 -5.12 -10.30
N VAL A 654 1.96 -4.64 -11.51
CA VAL A 654 2.30 -5.37 -12.73
C VAL A 654 3.79 -5.22 -12.99
N THR A 655 4.48 -6.34 -13.22
CA THR A 655 5.92 -6.40 -13.46
C THR A 655 6.22 -6.99 -14.83
N LEU A 656 7.03 -6.27 -15.61
CA LEU A 656 7.67 -6.75 -16.83
C LEU A 656 9.12 -7.11 -16.55
N THR A 657 9.51 -8.34 -16.89
CA THR A 657 10.90 -8.78 -16.97
C THR A 657 11.27 -9.03 -18.43
N VAL A 658 12.30 -8.36 -18.91
CA VAL A 658 12.90 -8.61 -20.22
C VAL A 658 14.28 -9.24 -20.06
N THR A 659 14.64 -10.19 -20.94
CA THR A 659 15.94 -10.86 -20.96
C THR A 659 16.62 -10.58 -22.30
N ASP A 660 17.90 -10.25 -22.32
CA ASP A 660 18.68 -10.03 -23.54
C ASP A 660 19.23 -11.34 -24.14
N ASN A 661 19.91 -11.23 -25.28
CA ASN A 661 20.53 -12.36 -25.99
C ASN A 661 21.83 -12.88 -25.33
N GLN A 662 22.26 -12.30 -24.23
CA GLN A 662 23.43 -12.69 -23.43
C GLN A 662 23.05 -13.14 -22.00
N GLY A 663 21.75 -13.18 -21.70
CA GLY A 663 21.16 -13.66 -20.45
C GLY A 663 20.99 -12.61 -19.35
N ALA A 664 21.33 -11.33 -19.55
CA ALA A 664 21.04 -10.32 -18.55
C ALA A 664 19.57 -9.88 -18.61
N THR A 665 19.05 -9.43 -17.47
CA THR A 665 17.63 -9.10 -17.31
C THR A 665 17.43 -7.66 -16.87
N GLY A 666 16.36 -7.04 -17.38
CA GLY A 666 15.84 -5.75 -16.98
C GLY A 666 14.42 -5.91 -16.45
N VAL A 667 14.07 -5.17 -15.41
CA VAL A 667 12.76 -5.28 -14.75
C VAL A 667 12.13 -3.91 -14.58
N MET A 668 10.83 -3.79 -14.85
CA MET A 668 10.02 -2.62 -14.53
C MET A 668 8.72 -3.08 -13.86
N SER A 669 8.37 -2.47 -12.73
CA SER A 669 7.06 -2.61 -12.11
C SER A 669 6.31 -1.29 -12.14
N ALA A 670 5.02 -1.30 -12.41
CA ALA A 670 4.15 -0.14 -12.29
C ALA A 670 2.77 -0.55 -11.75
N PRO A 671 2.12 0.31 -10.93
CA PRO A 671 0.78 0.05 -10.44
C PRO A 671 -0.25 0.12 -11.56
N VAL A 672 -1.11 -0.90 -11.65
CA VAL A 672 -2.27 -0.94 -12.55
C VAL A 672 -3.51 -1.05 -11.67
N THR A 673 -4.34 -0.02 -11.67
CA THR A 673 -5.56 0.02 -10.85
C THR A 673 -6.75 -0.44 -11.68
N VAL A 674 -7.36 -1.55 -11.28
CA VAL A 674 -8.59 -2.09 -11.87
C VAL A 674 -9.74 -1.89 -10.89
N ALA A 675 -10.91 -1.56 -11.40
CA ALA A 675 -12.09 -1.33 -10.58
C ALA A 675 -13.14 -2.40 -10.90
N ALA A 676 -13.76 -2.95 -9.86
CA ALA A 676 -14.99 -3.71 -10.06
C ALA A 676 -16.00 -2.77 -10.74
N PRO A 677 -16.80 -3.27 -11.71
CA PRO A 677 -17.93 -2.51 -12.21
C PRO A 677 -18.76 -2.06 -11.00
N THR A 678 -19.01 -0.75 -10.89
CA THR A 678 -19.91 -0.24 -9.86
C THR A 678 -21.25 -0.93 -10.06
N GLY A 679 -21.78 -1.55 -9.00
CA GLY A 679 -23.12 -2.11 -9.04
C GLY A 679 -24.17 -1.03 -9.38
N PRO A 680 -25.42 -1.44 -9.67
CA PRO A 680 -26.47 -0.50 -10.00
C PRO A 680 -26.63 0.57 -8.89
N VAL A 681 -26.53 1.86 -9.24
CA VAL A 681 -26.65 2.98 -8.30
C VAL A 681 -28.01 3.65 -8.45
N ASP A 682 -28.70 3.88 -7.33
CA ASP A 682 -29.94 4.65 -7.30
C ASP A 682 -29.64 6.16 -7.35
N VAL A 683 -30.15 6.83 -8.38
CA VAL A 683 -30.03 8.26 -8.62
C VAL A 683 -31.42 8.89 -8.49
N VAL A 684 -31.55 9.88 -7.59
CA VAL A 684 -32.78 10.69 -7.50
C VAL A 684 -32.85 11.60 -8.73
N VAL A 685 -33.75 11.30 -9.66
CA VAL A 685 -33.93 12.07 -10.90
C VAL A 685 -35.02 13.15 -10.78
N VAL A 686 -35.95 12.97 -9.85
CA VAL A 686 -36.86 14.03 -9.39
C VAL A 686 -36.96 13.92 -7.86
N PRO A 687 -36.49 14.91 -7.08
CA PRO A 687 -36.64 14.88 -5.63
C PRO A 687 -38.13 15.04 -5.25
N THR A 688 -38.53 14.54 -4.08
CA THR A 688 -39.83 14.92 -3.51
C THR A 688 -39.87 16.42 -3.24
N LYS A 689 -41.05 17.03 -3.24
CA LYS A 689 -41.24 18.49 -3.09
C LYS A 689 -40.58 19.32 -4.19
N ALA A 690 -40.25 18.71 -5.33
CA ALA A 690 -39.70 19.40 -6.50
C ALA A 690 -40.60 20.54 -6.99
N ALA A 691 -40.02 21.43 -7.80
CA ALA A 691 -40.81 22.41 -8.53
C ALA A 691 -41.52 21.75 -9.72
N TRP A 692 -42.81 22.02 -9.87
CA TRP A 692 -43.65 21.53 -10.95
C TRP A 692 -44.30 22.70 -11.69
N SER A 693 -44.36 22.61 -13.01
CA SER A 693 -45.25 23.47 -13.80
C SER A 693 -46.67 22.92 -13.65
N TRP A 694 -47.64 23.75 -13.27
CA TRP A 694 -48.97 23.30 -12.92
C TRP A 694 -50.07 24.18 -13.51
N ARG A 695 -51.20 23.55 -13.81
CA ARG A 695 -52.40 24.20 -14.35
C ARG A 695 -53.65 23.65 -13.68
N PHE A 696 -54.46 24.54 -13.13
CA PHE A 696 -55.76 24.24 -12.53
C PHE A 696 -56.81 25.16 -13.15
N ALA A 697 -57.58 24.66 -14.12
CA ALA A 697 -58.48 25.47 -14.94
C ALA A 697 -59.69 24.65 -15.44
N PRO A 698 -60.84 25.29 -15.75
CA PRO A 698 -62.09 24.60 -16.06
C PRO A 698 -62.12 23.89 -17.43
N THR A 699 -61.02 23.91 -18.18
CA THR A 699 -60.84 23.22 -19.47
C THR A 699 -59.58 22.36 -19.42
N ALA A 700 -59.52 21.29 -20.22
CA ALA A 700 -58.28 20.55 -20.41
C ALA A 700 -57.19 21.43 -21.05
N PRO A 701 -55.89 21.15 -20.80
CA PRO A 701 -54.81 21.66 -21.63
C PRO A 701 -54.89 21.07 -23.05
N ASP A 702 -54.03 21.55 -23.96
CA ASP A 702 -53.91 20.97 -25.30
C ASP A 702 -53.55 19.48 -25.23
N ALA A 703 -53.92 18.69 -26.24
CA ALA A 703 -53.77 17.23 -26.18
C ALA A 703 -52.32 16.72 -26.05
N ALA A 704 -51.32 17.56 -26.38
CA ALA A 704 -49.91 17.23 -26.40
C ALA A 704 -49.19 17.53 -25.07
N TRP A 705 -49.88 18.12 -24.08
CA TRP A 705 -49.32 18.51 -22.78
C TRP A 705 -48.49 17.44 -22.07
N LYS A 706 -48.83 16.16 -22.29
CA LYS A 706 -48.16 15.00 -21.69
C LYS A 706 -46.92 14.51 -22.44
N ASN A 707 -46.70 15.01 -23.66
CA ASN A 707 -45.63 14.54 -24.55
C ASN A 707 -44.28 15.12 -24.16
N ARG A 708 -43.22 14.41 -24.52
CA ARG A 708 -41.84 14.89 -24.37
C ARG A 708 -41.65 16.20 -25.14
N GLY A 709 -41.03 17.20 -24.50
CA GLY A 709 -40.70 18.48 -25.12
C GLY A 709 -41.86 19.47 -25.21
N TYR A 710 -43.00 19.18 -24.57
CA TYR A 710 -44.06 20.16 -24.42
C TYR A 710 -43.58 21.40 -23.63
N ASP A 711 -43.92 22.58 -24.12
CA ASP A 711 -43.57 23.86 -23.50
C ASP A 711 -44.64 24.29 -22.49
N ALA A 712 -44.36 24.05 -21.21
CA ALA A 712 -45.22 24.45 -20.09
C ALA A 712 -44.88 25.83 -19.52
N SER A 713 -44.07 26.65 -20.20
CA SER A 713 -43.64 27.97 -19.69
C SER A 713 -44.79 28.95 -19.38
N SER A 714 -45.95 28.75 -20.01
CA SER A 714 -47.17 29.53 -19.74
C SER A 714 -47.95 29.07 -18.50
N TRP A 715 -47.55 27.97 -17.87
CA TRP A 715 -48.20 27.42 -16.67
C TRP A 715 -47.59 28.05 -15.42
N ASN A 716 -48.31 27.94 -14.30
CA ASN A 716 -47.78 28.40 -13.02
C ASN A 716 -46.67 27.45 -12.55
N VAL A 717 -45.75 27.92 -11.71
CA VAL A 717 -44.72 27.07 -11.09
C VAL A 717 -44.89 27.07 -9.59
N GLY A 718 -44.77 25.90 -8.97
CA GLY A 718 -44.89 25.71 -7.53
C GLY A 718 -44.00 24.58 -7.03
N SER A 719 -43.53 24.67 -5.79
CA SER A 719 -42.73 23.63 -5.14
C SER A 719 -43.34 23.19 -3.81
N GLY A 720 -42.79 22.13 -3.20
CA GLY A 720 -43.41 21.48 -2.05
C GLY A 720 -44.56 20.55 -2.47
N THR A 721 -45.47 20.26 -1.55
CA THR A 721 -46.74 19.60 -1.91
C THR A 721 -47.69 20.65 -2.50
N LEU A 722 -48.15 20.42 -3.72
CA LEU A 722 -49.07 21.31 -4.45
C LEU A 722 -50.51 20.90 -4.16
N GLY A 723 -51.39 21.83 -3.84
CA GLY A 723 -52.75 21.45 -3.46
C GLY A 723 -53.59 22.59 -2.90
N PHE A 724 -54.69 22.26 -2.22
CA PHE A 724 -55.45 23.19 -1.38
C PHE A 724 -56.06 22.47 -0.18
N GLY A 725 -56.44 23.21 0.86
CA GLY A 725 -57.23 22.68 1.98
C GLY A 725 -56.50 21.80 3.00
N ALA A 726 -55.27 21.36 2.71
CA ALA A 726 -54.44 20.58 3.61
C ALA A 726 -53.40 21.42 4.36
N ALA A 727 -53.01 20.98 5.56
CA ALA A 727 -51.92 21.60 6.31
C ALA A 727 -50.55 21.18 5.73
N GLY A 728 -49.59 22.11 5.70
CA GLY A 728 -48.22 21.83 5.25
C GLY A 728 -48.02 21.81 3.73
N LEU A 729 -48.97 22.34 2.95
CA LEU A 729 -48.80 22.57 1.52
C LEU A 729 -47.67 23.57 1.27
N GLY A 730 -46.82 23.28 0.27
CA GLY A 730 -45.79 24.23 -0.17
C GLY A 730 -46.34 25.25 -1.15
N THR A 731 -47.26 24.82 -2.02
CA THR A 731 -47.91 25.71 -3.00
C THR A 731 -49.41 25.48 -3.00
N ASN A 732 -50.17 26.55 -2.78
CA ASN A 732 -51.62 26.53 -2.95
C ASN A 732 -51.98 26.72 -4.44
N ILE A 733 -52.70 25.76 -5.03
CA ILE A 733 -53.07 25.79 -6.46
C ILE A 733 -54.50 26.30 -6.70
N ASP A 734 -55.32 26.49 -5.65
CA ASP A 734 -56.66 27.08 -5.76
C ASP A 734 -56.54 28.61 -5.79
N VAL A 735 -56.35 29.16 -6.99
CA VAL A 735 -55.94 30.57 -7.19
C VAL A 735 -57.07 31.59 -7.31
N SER A 736 -58.35 31.20 -7.22
CA SER A 736 -59.54 32.05 -6.91
C SER A 736 -60.81 31.48 -7.56
N GLY A 737 -61.72 30.91 -6.76
CA GLY A 737 -63.06 30.58 -7.22
C GLY A 737 -63.98 30.11 -6.09
N PRO A 738 -65.32 30.31 -6.22
CA PRO A 738 -66.29 29.61 -5.38
C PRO A 738 -66.09 28.10 -5.47
N VAL A 739 -66.26 27.38 -4.35
CA VAL A 739 -66.17 25.90 -4.29
C VAL A 739 -67.08 25.23 -5.34
N SER A 740 -68.17 25.88 -5.73
CA SER A 740 -69.13 25.42 -6.74
C SER A 740 -68.67 25.53 -8.20
N THR A 741 -67.54 26.17 -8.50
CA THR A 741 -67.01 26.30 -9.88
C THR A 741 -65.55 25.82 -10.04
N ARG A 742 -64.98 25.15 -9.03
CA ARG A 742 -63.65 24.56 -9.09
C ARG A 742 -63.48 23.57 -10.25
N PRO A 743 -62.34 23.64 -10.98
CA PRO A 743 -61.95 22.58 -11.90
C PRO A 743 -61.89 21.21 -11.22
N LEU A 744 -62.27 20.17 -11.96
CA LEU A 744 -62.21 18.79 -11.45
C LEU A 744 -60.84 18.14 -11.61
N ALA A 745 -59.95 18.71 -12.43
CA ALA A 745 -58.64 18.17 -12.70
C ALA A 745 -57.54 19.23 -12.54
N ALA A 746 -56.43 18.85 -11.92
CA ALA A 746 -55.19 19.62 -11.87
C ALA A 746 -54.11 18.88 -12.67
N TYR A 747 -53.30 19.63 -13.42
CA TYR A 747 -52.29 19.10 -14.31
C TYR A 747 -50.91 19.56 -13.86
N PHE A 748 -49.93 18.67 -13.90
CA PHE A 748 -48.56 18.90 -13.45
C PHE A 748 -47.57 18.36 -14.48
N ILE A 749 -46.50 19.10 -14.76
CA ILE A 749 -45.43 18.71 -15.68
C ILE A 749 -44.08 18.96 -15.00
N GLY A 750 -43.23 17.92 -15.05
CA GLY A 750 -41.86 17.92 -14.57
C GLY A 750 -40.95 17.28 -15.61
N GLN A 751 -39.69 17.71 -15.62
CA GLN A 751 -38.67 17.18 -16.54
C GLN A 751 -37.47 16.68 -15.76
N PHE A 752 -36.83 15.62 -16.27
CA PHE A 752 -35.61 15.07 -15.70
C PHE A 752 -34.67 14.59 -16.80
N ASN A 753 -33.37 14.60 -16.53
CA ASN A 753 -32.37 14.21 -17.52
C ASN A 753 -31.86 12.78 -17.29
N VAL A 754 -31.73 12.02 -18.37
CA VAL A 754 -31.11 10.68 -18.38
C VAL A 754 -29.90 10.74 -19.31
N ALA A 755 -28.70 10.54 -18.78
CA ALA A 755 -27.48 10.65 -19.58
C ALA A 755 -27.37 9.56 -20.67
N THR A 756 -27.71 8.32 -20.32
CA THR A 756 -27.72 7.18 -21.24
C THR A 756 -28.83 6.21 -20.83
N ALA A 757 -29.93 6.16 -21.58
CA ALA A 757 -31.11 5.38 -21.26
C ALA A 757 -30.82 3.88 -21.21
N SER A 758 -29.89 3.38 -22.05
CA SER A 758 -29.48 1.97 -22.04
C SER A 758 -28.76 1.52 -20.76
N LYS A 759 -28.33 2.47 -19.92
CA LYS A 759 -27.71 2.20 -18.62
C LYS A 759 -28.73 2.19 -17.48
N VAL A 760 -29.95 2.66 -17.68
CA VAL A 760 -30.98 2.64 -16.64
C VAL A 760 -31.55 1.23 -16.54
N SER A 761 -31.43 0.61 -15.37
CA SER A 761 -31.97 -0.73 -15.09
C SER A 761 -33.31 -0.72 -14.36
N LYS A 762 -33.71 0.43 -13.79
CA LYS A 762 -35.03 0.64 -13.18
C LYS A 762 -35.36 2.13 -13.10
N LEU A 763 -36.63 2.51 -13.27
CA LEU A 763 -37.14 3.83 -12.89
C LEU A 763 -38.39 3.65 -12.04
N SER A 764 -38.36 4.16 -10.82
CA SER A 764 -39.46 4.10 -9.85
C SER A 764 -39.98 5.50 -9.56
N LEU A 765 -41.27 5.72 -9.72
CA LEU A 765 -41.98 6.94 -9.31
C LEU A 765 -42.77 6.66 -8.04
N LYS A 766 -42.87 7.67 -7.17
CA LYS A 766 -43.68 7.61 -5.95
C LYS A 766 -44.44 8.91 -5.80
N THR A 767 -45.77 8.84 -5.85
CA THR A 767 -46.64 10.02 -5.81
C THR A 767 -47.63 9.98 -4.64
N ILE A 768 -47.82 11.14 -4.02
CA ILE A 768 -48.89 11.42 -3.08
C ILE A 768 -49.95 12.16 -3.89
N ALA A 769 -51.09 11.51 -4.10
CA ALA A 769 -52.28 12.12 -4.66
C ALA A 769 -53.48 11.59 -3.88
N ASP A 770 -54.36 12.48 -3.44
CA ASP A 770 -55.40 12.17 -2.45
C ASP A 770 -56.68 11.61 -3.04
N ASP A 771 -57.13 12.08 -4.20
CA ASP A 771 -58.27 11.50 -4.87
C ASP A 771 -57.83 10.53 -5.99
N GLY A 772 -57.94 10.93 -7.26
CA GLY A 772 -57.50 10.15 -8.41
C GLY A 772 -56.23 10.74 -9.03
N VAL A 773 -55.37 9.87 -9.58
CA VAL A 773 -54.16 10.30 -10.30
C VAL A 773 -53.92 9.45 -11.54
N VAL A 774 -53.46 10.10 -12.61
CA VAL A 774 -52.94 9.45 -13.82
C VAL A 774 -51.55 10.01 -14.09
N VAL A 775 -50.58 9.13 -14.31
CA VAL A 775 -49.18 9.51 -14.57
C VAL A 775 -48.79 9.06 -15.96
N TYR A 776 -48.12 9.95 -16.67
CA TYR A 776 -47.58 9.75 -18.01
C TYR A 776 -46.07 9.96 -18.00
N VAL A 777 -45.35 9.12 -18.74
CA VAL A 777 -43.92 9.32 -19.04
C VAL A 777 -43.76 9.41 -20.55
N ASN A 778 -43.20 10.53 -21.01
CA ASN A 778 -43.02 10.83 -22.44
C ASN A 778 -44.29 10.57 -23.28
N GLY A 779 -45.45 10.99 -22.76
CA GLY A 779 -46.76 10.87 -23.43
C GLY A 779 -47.49 9.54 -23.25
N THR A 780 -46.85 8.53 -22.66
CA THR A 780 -47.46 7.21 -22.42
C THR A 780 -47.97 7.11 -20.99
N GLU A 781 -49.23 6.68 -20.81
CA GLU A 781 -49.79 6.43 -19.49
C GLU A 781 -49.09 5.22 -18.85
N VAL A 782 -48.50 5.42 -17.67
CA VAL A 782 -47.76 4.39 -16.93
C VAL A 782 -48.54 3.85 -15.73
N ILE A 783 -49.45 4.66 -15.18
CA ILE A 783 -50.39 4.23 -14.15
C ILE A 783 -51.62 5.15 -14.14
N ARG A 784 -52.74 4.60 -13.69
CA ARG A 784 -53.84 5.36 -13.07
C ARG A 784 -54.23 4.71 -11.76
N SER A 785 -54.50 5.53 -10.74
CA SER A 785 -54.95 5.08 -9.41
C SER A 785 -56.13 5.94 -8.97
N GLY A 786 -57.15 5.32 -8.37
CA GLY A 786 -58.36 6.03 -7.97
C GLY A 786 -59.19 6.60 -9.14
N MET A 787 -58.98 6.11 -10.36
CA MET A 787 -59.65 6.57 -11.59
C MET A 787 -60.46 5.46 -12.24
N PRO A 788 -61.55 5.78 -12.96
CA PRO A 788 -62.35 4.78 -13.65
C PRO A 788 -61.60 4.17 -14.84
N THR A 789 -62.06 2.98 -15.26
CA THR A 789 -61.65 2.36 -16.52
C THR A 789 -62.28 3.11 -17.71
N GLY A 790 -61.59 3.14 -18.85
CA GLY A 790 -62.05 3.83 -20.06
C GLY A 790 -61.48 5.25 -20.24
N PRO A 791 -62.01 6.03 -21.21
CA PRO A 791 -61.50 7.37 -21.52
C PRO A 791 -61.63 8.33 -20.33
N ILE A 792 -60.52 8.99 -19.99
CA ILE A 792 -60.51 10.07 -18.99
C ILE A 792 -60.56 11.42 -19.71
N THR A 793 -61.40 12.29 -19.19
CA THR A 793 -61.51 13.71 -19.57
C THR A 793 -61.37 14.58 -18.33
N PHE A 794 -61.10 15.88 -18.50
CA PHE A 794 -61.08 16.86 -17.41
C PHE A 794 -62.38 16.98 -16.59
N ARG A 795 -63.46 16.29 -16.99
CA ARG A 795 -64.75 16.20 -16.27
C ARG A 795 -64.94 14.90 -15.51
N THR A 796 -63.97 14.00 -15.57
CA THR A 796 -64.06 12.66 -14.95
C THR A 796 -63.78 12.78 -13.46
N TYR A 797 -64.64 12.20 -12.63
CA TYR A 797 -64.41 12.09 -11.20
C TYR A 797 -63.50 10.91 -10.87
N ALA A 798 -62.69 11.07 -9.82
CA ALA A 798 -62.03 9.96 -9.18
C ALA A 798 -63.06 8.99 -8.56
N THR A 799 -62.77 7.70 -8.58
CA THR A 799 -63.62 6.65 -8.00
C THR A 799 -63.42 6.48 -6.49
N THR A 800 -62.35 7.06 -5.95
CA THR A 800 -62.00 7.02 -4.52
C THR A 800 -61.64 8.42 -4.04
N GLY A 801 -61.97 8.74 -2.78
CA GLY A 801 -61.46 9.95 -2.14
C GLY A 801 -60.67 9.61 -0.88
N PHE A 802 -59.43 10.05 -0.82
CA PHE A 802 -58.61 10.02 0.37
C PHE A 802 -58.37 11.45 0.87
N ARG A 803 -58.04 11.56 2.15
CA ARG A 803 -57.49 12.81 2.69
C ARG A 803 -55.99 12.83 2.47
N THR A 804 -55.42 14.02 2.38
CA THR A 804 -53.97 14.23 2.21
C THR A 804 -53.12 13.36 3.16
N ALA A 805 -53.50 13.24 4.43
CA ALA A 805 -52.79 12.41 5.41
C ALA A 805 -52.78 10.91 5.09
N LYS A 806 -53.87 10.39 4.51
CA LYS A 806 -53.98 8.97 4.11
C LYS A 806 -53.22 8.71 2.82
N ALA A 807 -53.24 9.65 1.88
CA ALA A 807 -52.44 9.60 0.66
C ALA A 807 -50.93 9.62 0.96
N ALA A 808 -50.52 10.46 1.92
CA ALA A 808 -49.13 10.52 2.38
C ALA A 808 -48.67 9.23 3.08
N ALA A 809 -49.57 8.56 3.81
CA ALA A 809 -49.29 7.29 4.47
C ALA A 809 -49.26 6.08 3.51
N SER A 810 -49.82 6.21 2.31
CA SER A 810 -49.88 5.13 1.31
C SER A 810 -49.74 5.66 -0.13
N PRO A 811 -48.55 6.19 -0.48
CA PRO A 811 -48.29 6.77 -1.78
C PRO A 811 -48.30 5.73 -2.91
N VAL A 812 -48.78 6.14 -4.08
CA VAL A 812 -48.80 5.31 -5.28
C VAL A 812 -47.38 5.16 -5.81
N THR A 813 -46.94 3.91 -6.01
CA THR A 813 -45.60 3.59 -6.55
C THR A 813 -45.73 3.00 -7.95
N VAL A 814 -44.88 3.43 -8.86
CA VAL A 814 -44.93 3.05 -10.28
C VAL A 814 -43.55 2.60 -10.74
N ASN A 815 -43.45 1.40 -11.29
CA ASN A 815 -42.27 0.98 -12.05
C ASN A 815 -42.48 1.35 -13.52
N VAL A 816 -41.68 2.27 -14.04
CA VAL A 816 -41.82 2.79 -15.41
C VAL A 816 -41.14 1.83 -16.39
N PRO A 817 -41.80 1.45 -17.51
CA PRO A 817 -41.15 0.71 -18.58
C PRO A 817 -39.96 1.48 -19.16
N LEU A 818 -38.77 0.87 -19.15
CA LEU A 818 -37.53 1.53 -19.56
C LEU A 818 -37.47 1.88 -21.05
N SER A 819 -38.28 1.20 -21.88
CA SER A 819 -38.43 1.51 -23.31
C SER A 819 -39.04 2.90 -23.57
N LEU A 820 -39.62 3.53 -22.54
CA LEU A 820 -40.12 4.91 -22.63
C LEU A 820 -39.02 5.95 -22.44
N LEU A 821 -37.84 5.57 -21.92
CA LEU A 821 -36.73 6.49 -21.66
C LEU A 821 -35.90 6.71 -22.91
N VAL A 822 -35.40 7.94 -23.04
CA VAL A 822 -34.46 8.34 -24.08
C VAL A 822 -33.29 9.10 -23.47
N ASP A 823 -32.18 9.15 -24.19
CA ASP A 823 -31.04 9.98 -23.83
C ASP A 823 -31.45 11.47 -23.80
N GLY A 824 -30.98 12.18 -22.78
CA GLY A 824 -31.30 13.58 -22.52
C GLY A 824 -32.58 13.78 -21.69
N VAL A 825 -33.30 14.87 -21.99
CA VAL A 825 -34.47 15.30 -21.21
C VAL A 825 -35.65 14.35 -21.43
N ASN A 826 -36.31 13.95 -20.35
CA ASN A 826 -37.54 13.15 -20.31
C ASN A 826 -38.62 13.95 -19.56
N THR A 827 -39.89 13.66 -19.85
CA THR A 827 -41.04 14.37 -19.28
C THR A 827 -41.91 13.43 -18.44
N ILE A 828 -42.24 13.85 -17.22
CA ILE A 828 -43.28 13.26 -16.38
C ILE A 828 -44.45 14.25 -16.38
N ALA A 829 -45.62 13.77 -16.77
CA ALA A 829 -46.85 14.54 -16.75
C ALA A 829 -47.88 13.83 -15.86
N VAL A 830 -48.61 14.58 -15.06
CA VAL A 830 -49.56 14.03 -14.08
C VAL A 830 -50.86 14.82 -14.14
N GLU A 831 -51.99 14.13 -14.09
CA GLU A 831 -53.29 14.75 -13.81
C GLU A 831 -53.87 14.14 -12.53
N THR A 832 -54.32 14.99 -11.62
CA THR A 832 -55.12 14.58 -10.46
C THR A 832 -56.57 14.99 -10.66
N HIS A 833 -57.49 14.17 -10.15
CA HIS A 833 -58.92 14.38 -10.31
C HIS A 833 -59.62 14.33 -8.97
N LEU A 834 -60.54 15.27 -8.74
CA LEU A 834 -61.36 15.30 -7.54
C LEU A 834 -62.37 14.15 -7.55
N ASN A 835 -62.73 13.60 -6.40
CA ASN A 835 -63.78 12.58 -6.30
C ASN A 835 -65.21 13.19 -6.23
N TYR A 836 -65.34 14.44 -5.77
CA TYR A 836 -66.54 15.27 -5.91
C TYR A 836 -66.18 16.76 -5.90
N HIS A 837 -67.10 17.58 -6.42
CA HIS A 837 -66.84 18.98 -6.75
C HIS A 837 -66.51 19.88 -5.54
N ALA A 838 -67.08 19.56 -4.37
CA ALA A 838 -66.91 20.34 -3.14
C ALA A 838 -65.87 19.74 -2.20
N THR A 839 -64.93 18.94 -2.71
CA THR A 839 -63.90 18.35 -1.85
C THR A 839 -63.11 19.45 -1.15
N PRO A 840 -62.90 19.32 0.18
CA PRO A 840 -62.24 20.35 0.97
C PRO A 840 -60.72 20.36 0.77
N ASP A 841 -60.09 19.29 0.28
CA ASP A 841 -58.65 19.20 0.02
C ASP A 841 -58.31 18.52 -1.31
N LEU A 842 -57.14 18.89 -1.85
CA LEU A 842 -56.43 18.25 -2.96
C LEU A 842 -54.93 18.36 -2.66
N SER A 843 -54.15 17.34 -2.97
CA SER A 843 -52.70 17.33 -2.74
C SER A 843 -51.97 16.50 -3.79
N PHE A 844 -50.80 17.00 -4.20
CA PHE A 844 -49.91 16.38 -5.17
C PHE A 844 -48.43 16.56 -4.75
N ASP A 845 -47.70 15.46 -4.73
CA ASP A 845 -46.22 15.44 -4.74
C ASP A 845 -45.76 14.18 -5.50
N LEU A 846 -44.61 14.23 -6.18
CA LEU A 846 -44.04 13.08 -6.88
C LEU A 846 -42.51 13.14 -6.86
N GLY A 847 -41.90 12.06 -6.37
CA GLY A 847 -40.46 11.80 -6.49
C GLY A 847 -40.17 10.64 -7.45
N ALA A 848 -38.98 10.65 -8.04
CA ALA A 848 -38.52 9.67 -9.01
C ALA A 848 -37.06 9.25 -8.74
N VAL A 849 -36.80 7.94 -8.74
CA VAL A 849 -35.47 7.34 -8.56
C VAL A 849 -35.17 6.40 -9.72
N ALA A 850 -34.03 6.60 -10.38
CA ALA A 850 -33.53 5.74 -11.44
C ALA A 850 -32.33 4.91 -10.94
N THR A 851 -32.37 3.60 -11.12
CA THR A 851 -31.21 2.73 -10.90
C THR A 851 -30.39 2.67 -12.18
N VAL A 852 -29.09 3.00 -12.12
CA VAL A 852 -28.18 3.10 -13.28
C VAL A 852 -27.01 2.14 -13.14
N ASN A 853 -26.72 1.38 -14.20
CA ASN A 853 -25.63 0.40 -14.31
C ASN A 853 -24.33 0.99 -14.89
#